data_AF-A0A7V0QRB1-F1
#
_entry.id   AF-A0A7V0QRB1-F1
#
_cell.length_a   1.000
_cell.length_b   1.000
_cell.length_c   1.000
_cell.angle_alpha   90.00
_cell.angle_beta   90.00
_cell.angle_gamma   90.00
#
_symmetry.space_group_name_H-M   'P 1'
#
loop_
_entity.id
_entity.type
_entity.pdbx_description
1 polymer ?
#
loop_
_entity_poly.entity_id
_entity_poly.type
_entity_poly.pdbx_seq_one_letter_code
_entity_poly.pdbx_strand_id
1 'polypeptide(L)'
;ALPVTMASDLLKPGGYSRMLQYLENIRAEMERRGARSLDELRRNALENLERAAAAARRSPRYHKSAFPYGLPKVNSGLGLFDCIVAPCVEPCAVFQDVPDYLRYIEVGDFGKALRVIMARNPLPGITGHVCTHLCQSRCTRNNYDEPLAIQALKRAAAEYGGDPGLEPGPPTGKRVAVIGSGPAGLSAAYFLALNGVEVTIFEAKERPGGTIRLIPPFRLPEEVIERDIERILSLGVHLEASHPLTKAPEGLLEEGFDAVFVSPGMQRDLVPNIPEIQGEGVYFALDLLSRVREGERPALGRRVLVVGGGDTAMDAARVALRLTDGDGEVVVLYRRSRAEMPAAPEEVEEALEEGVRIEELVSPVRVLRRNGALVGLECVRNELGEPGPDGRRRPVPIPGSEFVQEADAVIFAIGQVPDLGFLEGSRLEVGPNGTIKADPDGRTRVPGVYAGGDILGGRQRSIIAAVSHGMRAARAICRDLGIPFRLPDLPRPEISRDEIPALKRRRARREHVHRPPRLSPAERKDFRLVESTYSPEEARAEAGRCLQCSRICDKCVDVCPNRANLVYTVPTVSWEVPVLGIREGVLSVVGTVPFRVTQERQILHLDDFCNECGNCDTFCVHRGEPYRDKPRLFLREENFRAERDNAFYISGDTIRRREGGWESSLRLVEGGFVYEDHLVWAELSSDFVVRRMELLRPFAGTHSLVGAAEMAVVLLGARESLPFLPVWGGEDG
;
A
#
# COMPACT_ATOMS: atom_id res chain seq x y z
N ALA A 1 20.73 14.09 16.04
CA ALA A 1 20.99 13.02 15.05
C ALA A 1 22.07 12.10 15.61
N LEU A 2 21.80 10.80 15.73
CA LEU A 2 22.84 9.83 16.08
C LEU A 2 23.79 9.68 14.88
N PRO A 3 25.12 9.63 15.08
CA PRO A 3 26.05 9.46 13.97
C PRO A 3 25.83 8.09 13.32
N VAL A 4 25.56 8.07 12.01
CA VAL A 4 25.57 6.82 11.24
C VAL A 4 27.02 6.42 11.03
N THR A 5 27.46 5.40 11.76
CA THR A 5 28.78 4.79 11.57
C THR A 5 28.75 3.75 10.47
N MET A 6 29.93 3.38 9.95
CA MET A 6 30.07 2.23 9.05
C MET A 6 29.42 0.96 9.63
N ALA A 7 29.62 0.71 10.93
CA ALA A 7 29.01 -0.43 11.62
C ALA A 7 27.47 -0.39 11.56
N SER A 8 26.87 0.78 11.80
CA SER A 8 25.42 0.96 11.70
C SER A 8 24.89 0.78 10.27
N ASP A 9 25.72 1.01 9.26
CA ASP A 9 25.34 0.80 7.86
C ASP A 9 25.43 -0.66 7.43
N LEU A 10 26.45 -1.38 7.92
CA LEU A 10 26.67 -2.80 7.63
C LEU A 10 25.56 -3.68 8.23
N LEU A 11 25.04 -3.33 9.40
CA LEU A 11 23.97 -4.06 10.08
C LEU A 11 22.57 -3.79 9.52
N LYS A 12 22.45 -2.90 8.52
CA LYS A 12 21.20 -2.69 7.78
C LYS A 12 21.06 -3.67 6.62
N PRO A 13 19.84 -3.93 6.13
CA PRO A 13 19.62 -4.72 4.92
C PRO A 13 20.53 -4.28 3.77
N GLY A 14 21.18 -5.25 3.12
CA GLY A 14 22.16 -5.03 2.05
C GLY A 14 23.49 -4.39 2.47
N GLY A 15 23.73 -4.17 3.77
CA GLY A 15 24.92 -3.49 4.30
C GLY A 15 26.23 -4.19 3.97
N TYR A 16 26.31 -5.50 4.18
CA TYR A 16 27.49 -6.27 3.78
C TYR A 16 27.74 -6.23 2.28
N SER A 17 26.68 -6.31 1.46
CA SER A 17 26.81 -6.21 0.01
C SER A 17 27.23 -4.81 -0.46
N ARG A 18 26.88 -3.75 0.29
CA ARG A 18 27.29 -2.36 0.02
C ARG A 18 28.79 -2.11 0.16
N MET A 19 29.57 -3.02 0.74
CA MET A 19 31.04 -2.89 0.75
C MET A 19 31.60 -2.72 -0.68
N LEU A 20 30.95 -3.31 -1.70
CA LEU A 20 31.32 -3.07 -3.09
C LEU A 20 31.19 -1.60 -3.48
N GLN A 21 30.06 -0.96 -3.14
CA GLN A 21 29.84 0.47 -3.38
C GLN A 21 30.90 1.33 -2.65
N TYR A 22 31.37 0.90 -1.48
CA TYR A 22 32.43 1.61 -0.76
C TYR A 22 33.76 1.56 -1.52
N LEU A 23 34.14 0.38 -2.00
CA LEU A 23 35.37 0.19 -2.77
C LEU A 23 35.34 0.99 -4.08
N GLU A 24 34.20 1.01 -4.78
CA GLU A 24 34.01 1.82 -5.99
C GLU A 24 34.16 3.31 -5.71
N ASN A 25 33.52 3.82 -4.65
CA ASN A 25 33.64 5.23 -4.25
C ASN A 25 35.07 5.61 -3.86
N ILE A 26 35.77 4.73 -3.13
CA ILE A 26 37.18 4.94 -2.75
C ILE A 26 38.05 4.97 -4.00
N ARG A 27 37.86 4.02 -4.93
CA ARG A 27 38.62 3.95 -6.18
C ARG A 27 38.41 5.19 -7.05
N ALA A 28 37.16 5.61 -7.23
CA ALA A 28 36.83 6.82 -7.99
C ALA A 28 37.49 8.07 -7.37
N GLU A 29 37.51 8.16 -6.04
CA GLU A 29 38.18 9.26 -5.35
C GLU A 29 39.71 9.19 -5.46
N MET A 30 40.29 7.99 -5.42
CA MET A 30 41.73 7.78 -5.67
C MET A 30 42.11 8.22 -7.08
N GLU A 31 41.35 7.80 -8.10
CA GLU A 31 41.55 8.19 -9.50
C GLU A 31 41.43 9.72 -9.65
N ARG A 32 40.40 10.33 -9.06
CA ARG A 32 40.19 11.79 -9.09
C ARG A 32 41.34 12.58 -8.46
N ARG A 33 42.01 12.03 -7.45
CA ARG A 33 43.15 12.66 -6.75
C ARG A 33 44.51 12.21 -7.28
N GLY A 34 44.56 11.29 -8.25
CA GLY A 34 45.80 10.68 -8.71
C GLY A 34 46.53 9.85 -7.64
N ALA A 35 45.81 9.39 -6.60
CA ALA A 35 46.39 8.57 -5.54
C ALA A 35 46.53 7.11 -5.98
N ARG A 36 47.71 6.52 -5.78
CA ARG A 36 48.03 5.12 -6.13
C ARG A 36 47.88 4.16 -4.97
N SER A 37 47.74 4.67 -3.75
CA SER A 37 47.54 3.90 -2.52
C SER A 37 46.60 4.60 -1.55
N LEU A 38 46.09 3.86 -0.57
CA LEU A 38 45.27 4.44 0.51
C LEU A 38 46.07 5.42 1.38
N ASP A 39 47.38 5.21 1.55
CA ASP A 39 48.24 6.15 2.27
C ASP A 39 48.39 7.48 1.52
N GLU A 40 48.51 7.44 0.19
CA GLU A 40 48.49 8.65 -0.64
C GLU A 40 47.14 9.36 -0.57
N LEU A 41 46.03 8.59 -0.61
CA LEU A 41 44.68 9.13 -0.46
C LEU A 41 44.47 9.82 0.90
N ARG A 42 45.08 9.28 1.97
CA ARG A 42 44.96 9.77 3.35
C ARG A 42 45.80 11.01 3.65
N ARG A 43 46.74 11.41 2.78
CA ARG A 43 47.57 12.63 3.00
C ARG A 43 46.67 13.84 3.30
N ASN A 44 47.09 14.67 4.24
CA ASN A 44 46.32 15.81 4.77
C ASN A 44 44.96 15.40 5.36
N ALA A 45 44.95 14.31 6.13
CA ALA A 45 43.73 13.72 6.71
C ALA A 45 42.85 14.75 7.44
N LEU A 46 43.46 15.68 8.19
CA LEU A 46 42.72 16.69 8.95
C LEU A 46 41.99 17.68 8.03
N GLU A 47 42.68 18.25 7.03
CA GLU A 47 42.06 19.14 6.04
C GLU A 47 40.99 18.43 5.20
N ASN A 48 41.20 17.15 4.88
CA ASN A 48 40.20 16.34 4.20
C ASN A 48 38.94 16.16 5.04
N LEU A 49 39.10 15.92 6.34
CA LEU A 49 37.99 15.78 7.28
C LEU A 49 37.22 17.10 7.43
N GLU A 50 37.92 18.23 7.57
CA GLU A 50 37.30 19.56 7.64
C GLU A 50 36.47 19.87 6.39
N ARG A 51 37.04 19.59 5.20
CA ARG A 51 36.35 19.76 3.92
C ARG A 51 35.13 18.85 3.81
N ALA A 52 35.24 17.59 4.21
CA ALA A 52 34.14 16.64 4.21
C ALA A 52 33.03 17.08 5.18
N ALA A 53 33.37 17.54 6.39
CA ALA A 53 32.42 18.06 7.37
C ALA A 53 31.70 19.31 6.85
N ALA A 54 32.43 20.24 6.23
CA ALA A 54 31.84 21.44 5.63
C ALA A 54 30.93 21.12 4.43
N ALA A 55 31.33 20.17 3.58
CA ALA A 55 30.50 19.69 2.47
C ALA A 55 29.25 18.96 2.96
N ALA A 56 29.37 18.14 4.01
CA ALA A 56 28.26 17.37 4.55
C ALA A 56 27.11 18.25 5.04
N ARG A 57 27.41 19.41 5.65
CA ARG A 57 26.42 20.40 6.11
C ARG A 57 25.62 21.08 4.99
N ARG A 58 26.06 20.99 3.74
CA ARG A 58 25.39 21.57 2.58
C ARG A 58 24.81 20.52 1.63
N SER A 59 25.23 19.27 1.78
CA SER A 59 24.87 18.21 0.86
C SER A 59 23.54 17.56 1.29
N PRO A 60 22.50 17.59 0.43
CA PRO A 60 21.22 16.95 0.72
C PRO A 60 21.35 15.47 1.06
N ARG A 61 22.41 14.80 0.58
CA ARG A 61 22.74 13.39 0.90
C ARG A 61 22.81 13.11 2.41
N TYR A 62 23.26 14.08 3.21
CA TYR A 62 23.41 13.92 4.66
C TYR A 62 22.29 14.61 5.44
N HIS A 63 21.32 15.22 4.74
CA HIS A 63 20.13 15.82 5.33
C HIS A 63 18.98 14.83 5.16
N LYS A 64 18.67 14.09 6.22
CA LYS A 64 17.47 13.25 6.24
C LYS A 64 16.33 14.06 6.84
N SER A 65 15.27 14.34 6.07
CA SER A 65 13.98 14.72 6.67
C SER A 65 13.55 13.59 7.62
N ALA A 66 12.84 13.93 8.71
CA ALA A 66 12.33 12.92 9.63
C ALA A 66 11.50 11.93 8.80
N PHE A 67 11.95 10.68 8.72
CA PHE A 67 11.25 9.67 7.92
C PHE A 67 9.97 9.31 8.69
N PRO A 68 8.78 9.64 8.19
CA PRO A 68 7.57 9.61 9.01
C PRO A 68 7.00 8.20 9.15
N TYR A 69 7.52 7.23 8.40
CA TYR A 69 6.96 5.88 8.33
C TYR A 69 7.78 4.86 9.14
N GLY A 70 7.09 3.95 9.80
CA GLY A 70 7.71 2.85 10.54
C GLY A 70 8.33 1.78 9.63
N LEU A 71 8.81 0.69 10.23
CA LEU A 71 9.33 -0.45 9.50
C LEU A 71 8.26 -1.03 8.53
N PRO A 72 8.65 -1.53 7.34
CA PRO A 72 7.73 -2.07 6.35
C PRO A 72 7.29 -3.49 6.74
N LYS A 73 6.54 -3.56 7.85
CA LYS A 73 5.95 -4.78 8.40
C LYS A 73 4.54 -4.99 7.81
N VAL A 74 4.24 -6.21 7.39
CA VAL A 74 2.87 -6.68 7.12
C VAL A 74 2.19 -7.09 8.42
N ASN A 75 0.86 -7.23 8.41
CA ASN A 75 0.13 -7.61 9.63
C ASN A 75 0.24 -9.11 9.97
N SER A 76 0.57 -9.96 9.00
CA SER A 76 0.70 -11.40 9.23
C SER A 76 1.91 -11.77 10.10
N GLY A 77 1.74 -12.83 10.89
CA GLY A 77 2.83 -13.48 11.62
C GLY A 77 3.78 -14.21 10.68
N LEU A 78 4.90 -14.69 11.22
CA LEU A 78 5.89 -15.49 10.49
C LEU A 78 5.62 -16.97 10.71
N GLY A 79 5.29 -17.71 9.65
CA GLY A 79 5.20 -19.18 9.69
C GLY A 79 6.53 -19.86 9.35
N LEU A 80 6.60 -21.19 9.51
CA LEU A 80 7.75 -22.02 9.14
C LEU A 80 8.12 -21.85 7.65
N PHE A 81 7.11 -21.91 6.79
CA PHE A 81 7.26 -21.78 5.33
C PHE A 81 6.52 -20.54 4.79
N ASP A 82 6.74 -20.23 3.51
CA ASP A 82 5.99 -19.24 2.71
C ASP A 82 6.01 -17.79 3.26
N CYS A 83 7.20 -17.27 3.60
CA CYS A 83 7.36 -15.92 4.16
C CYS A 83 7.67 -14.81 3.14
N ILE A 84 7.56 -15.08 1.83
CA ILE A 84 7.77 -14.06 0.80
C ILE A 84 6.49 -13.26 0.63
N VAL A 85 6.58 -11.96 0.88
CA VAL A 85 5.46 -11.03 0.74
C VAL A 85 5.99 -9.63 0.38
N ALA A 86 5.23 -8.89 -0.41
CA ALA A 86 5.51 -7.50 -0.75
C ALA A 86 4.75 -6.55 0.19
N PRO A 87 5.42 -5.85 1.13
CA PRO A 87 4.71 -5.05 2.13
C PRO A 87 4.02 -3.81 1.57
N CYS A 88 4.37 -3.38 0.35
CA CYS A 88 3.71 -2.27 -0.34
C CYS A 88 2.29 -2.60 -0.83
N VAL A 89 1.91 -3.88 -0.90
CA VAL A 89 0.59 -4.34 -1.39
C VAL A 89 -0.50 -4.12 -0.34
N GLU A 90 -0.24 -4.52 0.90
CA GLU A 90 -1.22 -4.50 2.00
C GLU A 90 -1.82 -3.12 2.36
N PRO A 91 -1.06 -2.00 2.42
CA PRO A 91 -1.64 -0.70 2.72
C PRO A 91 -2.50 -0.10 1.59
N CYS A 92 -2.48 -0.69 0.39
CA CYS A 92 -3.33 -0.27 -0.71
C CYS A 92 -4.75 -0.84 -0.52
N ALA A 93 -5.77 0.01 -0.53
CA ALA A 93 -7.16 -0.42 -0.29
C ALA A 93 -7.69 -1.46 -1.29
N VAL A 94 -7.08 -1.55 -2.49
CA VAL A 94 -7.41 -2.54 -3.52
C VAL A 94 -6.35 -3.65 -3.65
N PHE A 95 -5.31 -3.64 -2.79
CA PHE A 95 -4.20 -4.60 -2.80
C PHE A 95 -3.52 -4.72 -4.17
N GLN A 96 -3.15 -3.58 -4.77
CA GLN A 96 -2.48 -3.58 -6.07
C GLN A 96 -1.16 -4.36 -6.07
N ASP A 97 -0.94 -5.14 -7.13
CA ASP A 97 0.26 -5.97 -7.33
C ASP A 97 1.47 -5.13 -7.77
N VAL A 98 1.93 -4.24 -6.87
CA VAL A 98 2.98 -3.24 -7.12
C VAL A 98 4.25 -3.82 -7.76
N PRO A 99 4.87 -4.87 -7.21
CA PRO A 99 6.11 -5.39 -7.79
C PRO A 99 5.94 -5.89 -9.23
N ASP A 100 4.76 -6.43 -9.55
CA ASP A 100 4.49 -7.10 -10.82
C ASP A 100 4.36 -6.08 -11.96
N TYR A 101 3.58 -5.00 -11.77
CA TYR A 101 3.51 -3.95 -12.81
C TYR A 101 4.81 -3.14 -12.92
N LEU A 102 5.55 -2.97 -11.81
CA LEU A 102 6.91 -2.40 -11.84
C LEU A 102 7.86 -3.27 -12.68
N ARG A 103 7.78 -4.60 -12.55
CA ARG A 103 8.63 -5.51 -13.33
C ARG A 103 8.36 -5.37 -14.83
N TYR A 104 7.11 -5.19 -15.22
CA TYR A 104 6.74 -4.95 -16.63
C TYR A 104 7.19 -3.57 -17.13
N ILE A 105 7.03 -2.52 -16.31
CA ILE A 105 7.58 -1.19 -16.63
C ILE A 105 9.09 -1.30 -16.87
N GLU A 106 9.83 -2.00 -16.01
CA GLU A 106 11.28 -2.15 -16.11
C GLU A 106 11.74 -2.71 -17.48
N VAL A 107 11.04 -3.72 -18.01
CA VAL A 107 11.31 -4.27 -19.36
C VAL A 107 10.66 -3.50 -20.50
N GLY A 108 9.94 -2.41 -20.21
CA GLY A 108 9.29 -1.56 -21.20
C GLY A 108 7.93 -2.06 -21.68
N ASP A 109 7.34 -3.07 -21.03
CA ASP A 109 6.01 -3.59 -21.35
C ASP A 109 4.93 -2.83 -20.56
N PHE A 110 4.73 -1.55 -20.92
CA PHE A 110 3.75 -0.70 -20.26
C PHE A 110 2.31 -1.22 -20.41
N GLY A 111 2.00 -1.94 -21.49
CA GLY A 111 0.69 -2.54 -21.72
C GLY A 111 0.36 -3.64 -20.69
N LYS A 112 1.29 -4.58 -20.44
CA LYS A 112 1.09 -5.55 -19.34
C LYS A 112 1.07 -4.87 -17.98
N ALA A 113 1.90 -3.85 -17.76
CA ALA A 113 1.87 -3.09 -16.51
C ALA A 113 0.48 -2.47 -16.27
N LEU A 114 -0.11 -1.84 -17.29
CA LEU A 114 -1.45 -1.27 -17.23
C LEU A 114 -2.50 -2.36 -16.93
N ARG A 115 -2.43 -3.52 -17.59
CA ARG A 115 -3.34 -4.64 -17.32
C ARG A 115 -3.26 -5.15 -15.87
N VAL A 116 -2.05 -5.29 -15.30
CA VAL A 116 -1.87 -5.65 -13.89
C VAL A 116 -2.51 -4.62 -12.96
N ILE A 117 -2.36 -3.33 -13.27
CA ILE A 117 -2.99 -2.26 -12.48
C ILE A 117 -4.51 -2.38 -12.55
N MET A 118 -5.05 -2.51 -13.77
CA MET A 118 -6.48 -2.48 -14.05
C MET A 118 -7.26 -3.66 -13.51
N ALA A 119 -6.62 -4.82 -13.33
CA ALA A 119 -7.24 -5.97 -12.69
C ALA A 119 -7.80 -5.69 -11.29
N ARG A 120 -7.32 -4.63 -10.61
CA ARG A 120 -7.80 -4.22 -9.27
C ARG A 120 -8.16 -2.73 -9.18
N ASN A 121 -7.75 -1.91 -10.14
CA ASN A 121 -7.92 -0.47 -10.10
C ASN A 121 -8.30 0.08 -11.48
N PRO A 122 -9.59 0.38 -11.70
CA PRO A 122 -10.09 0.84 -13.00
C PRO A 122 -9.75 2.31 -13.33
N LEU A 123 -9.12 3.04 -12.40
CA LEU A 123 -8.79 4.47 -12.56
C LEU A 123 -7.26 4.68 -12.51
N PRO A 124 -6.47 4.02 -13.37
CA PRO A 124 -5.02 4.05 -13.32
C PRO A 124 -4.43 5.44 -13.60
N GLY A 125 -5.04 6.21 -14.51
CA GLY A 125 -4.64 7.57 -14.84
C GLY A 125 -4.87 8.51 -13.66
N ILE A 126 -6.10 8.55 -13.15
CA ILE A 126 -6.48 9.40 -12.01
C ILE A 126 -5.61 9.05 -10.77
N THR A 127 -5.51 7.77 -10.43
CA THR A 127 -4.71 7.35 -9.26
C THR A 127 -3.20 7.34 -9.51
N GLY A 128 -2.73 7.58 -10.74
CA GLY A 128 -1.34 7.91 -11.05
C GLY A 128 -1.03 9.40 -10.81
N HIS A 129 -2.05 10.25 -10.74
CA HIS A 129 -1.90 11.68 -10.51
C HIS A 129 -2.13 12.04 -9.03
N VAL A 130 -3.16 11.49 -8.39
CA VAL A 130 -3.65 12.00 -7.09
C VAL A 130 -3.90 10.93 -6.01
N CYS A 131 -3.22 9.79 -6.10
CA CYS A 131 -3.32 8.77 -5.05
C CYS A 131 -2.51 9.17 -3.81
N THR A 132 -3.02 8.86 -2.63
CA THR A 132 -2.32 9.01 -1.34
C THR A 132 -1.14 8.06 -1.17
N HIS A 133 -0.92 7.15 -2.13
CA HIS A 133 0.28 6.33 -2.29
C HIS A 133 0.82 5.65 -1.02
N LEU A 134 -0.09 5.21 -0.13
CA LEU A 134 0.23 4.54 1.14
C LEU A 134 1.15 3.31 0.96
N CYS A 135 1.16 2.71 -0.24
CA CYS A 135 2.11 1.67 -0.65
C CYS A 135 3.59 2.08 -0.47
N GLN A 136 3.94 3.36 -0.63
CA GLN A 136 5.31 3.86 -0.44
C GLN A 136 5.73 3.84 1.03
N SER A 137 4.80 4.04 1.96
CA SER A 137 5.07 4.02 3.41
C SER A 137 5.59 2.65 3.88
N ARG A 138 5.25 1.57 3.17
CA ARG A 138 5.67 0.19 3.45
C ARG A 138 6.65 -0.35 2.40
N CYS A 139 7.24 0.49 1.55
CA CYS A 139 8.25 0.01 0.62
C CYS A 139 9.47 -0.56 1.40
N THR A 140 9.95 -1.74 1.04
CA THR A 140 11.12 -2.35 1.69
C THR A 140 12.38 -1.49 1.56
N ARG A 141 12.47 -0.67 0.50
CA ARG A 141 13.55 0.32 0.30
C ARG A 141 13.67 1.35 1.41
N ASN A 142 12.64 1.55 2.23
CA ASN A 142 12.71 2.42 3.40
C ASN A 142 13.80 1.99 4.42
N ASN A 143 14.24 0.72 4.37
CA ASN A 143 15.38 0.24 5.19
C ASN A 143 16.75 0.43 4.52
N TYR A 144 16.78 0.74 3.23
CA TYR A 144 17.97 0.87 2.41
C TYR A 144 18.27 2.34 2.13
N ASP A 145 17.34 3.03 1.49
CA ASP A 145 17.43 4.41 1.00
C ASP A 145 16.05 5.10 0.99
N GLU A 146 15.42 5.22 -0.18
CA GLU A 146 14.17 5.96 -0.44
C GLU A 146 13.16 5.05 -1.15
N PRO A 147 11.86 5.17 -0.84
CA PRO A 147 10.82 4.38 -1.50
C PRO A 147 10.82 4.61 -3.01
N LEU A 148 10.20 3.67 -3.74
CA LEU A 148 9.93 3.86 -5.15
C LEU A 148 8.87 4.93 -5.37
N ALA A 149 8.93 5.65 -6.48
CA ALA A 149 7.89 6.57 -6.93
C ALA A 149 6.68 5.82 -7.52
N ILE A 150 6.02 4.99 -6.70
CA ILE A 150 4.98 4.04 -7.12
C ILE A 150 3.81 4.73 -7.83
N GLN A 151 3.42 5.93 -7.38
CA GLN A 151 2.38 6.74 -8.01
C GLN A 151 2.77 7.20 -9.41
N ALA A 152 3.97 7.76 -9.57
CA ALA A 152 4.47 8.24 -10.86
C ALA A 152 4.73 7.09 -11.86
N LEU A 153 5.19 5.93 -11.37
CA LEU A 153 5.29 4.72 -12.20
C LEU A 153 3.92 4.23 -12.69
N LYS A 154 2.88 4.33 -11.84
CA LYS A 154 1.51 4.05 -12.27
C LYS A 154 1.04 5.04 -13.33
N ARG A 155 1.36 6.33 -13.18
CA ARG A 155 1.10 7.36 -14.20
C ARG A 155 1.74 6.99 -15.54
N ALA A 156 3.00 6.58 -15.53
CA ALA A 156 3.70 6.15 -16.75
C ALA A 156 3.05 4.91 -17.39
N ALA A 157 2.62 3.93 -16.60
CA ALA A 157 1.88 2.78 -17.12
C ALA A 157 0.52 3.17 -17.73
N ALA A 158 -0.21 4.09 -17.11
CA ALA A 158 -1.47 4.60 -17.65
C ALA A 158 -1.28 5.41 -18.94
N GLU A 159 -0.16 6.13 -19.06
CA GLU A 159 0.16 6.96 -20.21
C GLU A 159 0.63 6.15 -21.42
N TYR A 160 1.55 5.21 -21.20
CA TYR A 160 2.21 4.46 -22.27
C TYR A 160 1.63 3.06 -22.50
N GLY A 161 0.67 2.62 -21.67
CA GLY A 161 0.12 1.27 -21.72
C GLY A 161 -0.86 1.00 -22.86
N GLY A 162 -1.35 2.05 -23.54
CA GLY A 162 -2.30 1.92 -24.64
C GLY A 162 -3.64 1.32 -24.21
N ASP A 163 -4.26 0.56 -25.10
CA ASP A 163 -5.51 -0.16 -24.82
C ASP A 163 -5.21 -1.51 -24.13
N PRO A 164 -5.72 -1.74 -22.90
CA PRO A 164 -5.57 -3.01 -22.20
C PRO A 164 -6.36 -4.18 -22.81
N GLY A 165 -7.23 -3.94 -23.80
CA GLY A 165 -8.05 -4.97 -24.46
C GLY A 165 -9.08 -5.57 -23.51
N LEU A 166 -9.82 -4.70 -22.82
CA LEU A 166 -10.83 -5.12 -21.85
C LEU A 166 -12.14 -5.44 -22.55
N GLU A 167 -12.68 -6.61 -22.27
CA GLU A 167 -13.96 -7.09 -22.81
C GLU A 167 -14.96 -7.30 -21.68
N PRO A 168 -16.26 -7.02 -21.89
CA PRO A 168 -17.29 -7.37 -20.93
C PRO A 168 -17.39 -8.89 -20.76
N GLY A 169 -17.87 -9.31 -19.59
CA GLY A 169 -18.13 -10.73 -19.33
C GLY A 169 -19.32 -11.26 -20.14
N PRO A 170 -19.49 -12.59 -20.24
CA PRO A 170 -20.66 -13.18 -20.88
C PRO A 170 -21.96 -12.69 -20.23
N PRO A 171 -22.97 -12.24 -21.01
CA PRO A 171 -24.20 -11.66 -20.47
C PRO A 171 -24.90 -12.59 -19.48
N THR A 172 -25.17 -12.07 -18.28
CA THR A 172 -25.84 -12.80 -17.18
C THR A 172 -27.37 -12.64 -17.22
N GLY A 173 -27.87 -11.67 -18.00
CA GLY A 173 -29.27 -11.25 -17.99
C GLY A 173 -29.67 -10.43 -16.75
N LYS A 174 -28.70 -10.06 -15.90
CA LYS A 174 -28.91 -9.24 -14.70
C LYS A 174 -28.59 -7.78 -14.96
N ARG A 175 -29.39 -6.89 -14.38
CA ARG A 175 -29.29 -5.44 -14.54
C ARG A 175 -29.04 -4.75 -13.20
N VAL A 176 -28.07 -3.85 -13.15
CA VAL A 176 -27.72 -3.13 -11.92
C VAL A 176 -27.67 -1.63 -12.17
N ALA A 177 -28.36 -0.88 -11.30
CA ALA A 177 -28.29 0.58 -11.29
C ALA A 177 -27.18 1.05 -10.35
N VAL A 178 -26.38 2.02 -10.78
CA VAL A 178 -25.33 2.67 -10.00
C VAL A 178 -25.67 4.16 -9.88
N ILE A 179 -25.77 4.66 -8.65
CA ILE A 179 -26.12 6.06 -8.38
C ILE A 179 -24.83 6.82 -8.07
N GLY A 180 -24.51 7.79 -8.93
CA GLY A 180 -23.29 8.59 -8.88
C GLY A 180 -22.13 7.97 -9.66
N SER A 181 -21.50 8.79 -10.49
CA SER A 181 -20.36 8.41 -11.35
C SER A 181 -19.00 8.75 -10.72
N GLY A 182 -18.93 8.85 -9.39
CA GLY A 182 -17.65 9.02 -8.67
C GLY A 182 -16.78 7.75 -8.71
N PRO A 183 -15.59 7.77 -8.10
CA PRO A 183 -14.67 6.62 -8.13
C PRO A 183 -15.25 5.29 -7.66
N ALA A 184 -16.16 5.32 -6.67
CA ALA A 184 -16.84 4.11 -6.20
C ALA A 184 -17.84 3.57 -7.24
N GLY A 185 -18.66 4.43 -7.83
CA GLY A 185 -19.65 4.04 -8.84
C GLY A 185 -18.98 3.53 -10.12
N LEU A 186 -17.98 4.27 -10.63
CA LEU A 186 -17.17 3.83 -11.77
C LEU A 186 -16.49 2.49 -11.51
N SER A 187 -15.96 2.28 -10.30
CA SER A 187 -15.35 1.00 -9.95
C SER A 187 -16.37 -0.13 -9.86
N ALA A 188 -17.55 0.10 -9.28
CA ALA A 188 -18.59 -0.93 -9.23
C ALA A 188 -19.03 -1.31 -10.64
N ALA A 189 -19.30 -0.32 -11.49
CA ALA A 189 -19.70 -0.52 -12.87
C ALA A 189 -18.66 -1.32 -13.67
N TYR A 190 -17.39 -0.97 -13.55
CA TYR A 190 -16.28 -1.69 -14.17
C TYR A 190 -16.29 -3.19 -13.81
N PHE A 191 -16.30 -3.53 -12.52
CA PHE A 191 -16.22 -4.93 -12.10
C PHE A 191 -17.50 -5.71 -12.39
N LEU A 192 -18.66 -5.06 -12.35
CA LEU A 192 -19.94 -5.67 -12.74
C LEU A 192 -19.97 -5.99 -14.24
N ALA A 193 -19.58 -5.04 -15.09
CA ALA A 193 -19.53 -5.22 -16.55
C ALA A 193 -18.55 -6.33 -16.97
N LEU A 194 -17.36 -6.40 -16.35
CA LEU A 194 -16.41 -7.51 -16.55
C LEU A 194 -16.98 -8.90 -16.16
N ASN A 195 -18.00 -8.94 -15.31
CA ASN A 195 -18.70 -10.16 -14.91
C ASN A 195 -20.03 -10.34 -15.66
N GLY A 196 -20.26 -9.59 -16.75
CA GLY A 196 -21.39 -9.76 -17.65
C GLY A 196 -22.72 -9.23 -17.12
N VAL A 197 -22.68 -8.33 -16.14
CA VAL A 197 -23.84 -7.60 -15.64
C VAL A 197 -24.06 -6.37 -16.49
N GLU A 198 -25.30 -6.12 -16.89
CA GLU A 198 -25.70 -4.88 -17.57
C GLU A 198 -25.79 -3.76 -16.51
N VAL A 199 -25.06 -2.67 -16.73
CA VAL A 199 -24.95 -1.58 -15.75
C VAL A 199 -25.43 -0.26 -16.33
N THR A 200 -26.25 0.44 -15.58
CA THR A 200 -26.64 1.84 -15.85
C THR A 200 -26.18 2.73 -14.70
N ILE A 201 -25.35 3.73 -14.99
CA ILE A 201 -24.93 4.76 -14.06
C ILE A 201 -25.87 5.97 -14.20
N PHE A 202 -26.49 6.38 -13.11
CA PHE A 202 -27.27 7.61 -13.01
C PHE A 202 -26.41 8.70 -12.37
N GLU A 203 -26.06 9.73 -13.15
CA GLU A 203 -25.24 10.85 -12.70
C GLU A 203 -26.07 12.14 -12.69
N ALA A 204 -26.06 12.84 -11.56
CA ALA A 204 -26.84 14.06 -11.37
C ALA A 204 -26.33 15.24 -12.21
N LYS A 205 -25.02 15.32 -12.44
CA LYS A 205 -24.37 16.38 -13.24
C LYS A 205 -24.30 16.02 -14.72
N GLU A 206 -24.00 17.00 -15.56
CA GLU A 206 -23.78 16.80 -16.99
C GLU A 206 -22.57 15.91 -17.28
N ARG A 207 -21.51 16.00 -16.47
CA ARG A 207 -20.23 15.31 -16.70
C ARG A 207 -19.94 14.26 -15.62
N PRO A 208 -19.54 13.03 -16.00
CA PRO A 208 -19.31 11.94 -15.05
C PRO A 208 -17.97 12.06 -14.30
N GLY A 209 -17.82 11.54 -13.09
CA GLY A 209 -16.54 11.54 -12.35
C GLY A 209 -16.65 12.07 -10.92
N GLY A 210 -17.74 12.76 -10.61
CA GLY A 210 -17.99 13.27 -9.25
C GLY A 210 -16.87 14.19 -8.74
N THR A 211 -16.42 13.98 -7.50
CA THR A 211 -15.48 14.87 -6.80
C THR A 211 -14.06 14.90 -7.38
N ILE A 212 -13.65 13.92 -8.20
CA ILE A 212 -12.35 13.99 -8.90
C ILE A 212 -12.31 15.17 -9.87
N ARG A 213 -13.47 15.62 -10.35
CA ARG A 213 -13.61 16.85 -11.13
C ARG A 213 -13.40 18.12 -10.30
N LEU A 214 -13.23 18.06 -8.99
CA LEU A 214 -12.87 19.26 -8.20
C LEU A 214 -11.35 19.42 -8.05
N ILE A 215 -10.58 18.39 -8.42
CA ILE A 215 -9.13 18.42 -8.32
C ILE A 215 -8.57 19.33 -9.42
N PRO A 216 -7.71 20.31 -9.10
CA PRO A 216 -7.23 21.27 -10.09
C PRO A 216 -6.44 20.64 -11.25
N PRO A 217 -6.51 21.19 -12.48
CA PRO A 217 -5.81 20.67 -13.65
C PRO A 217 -4.29 20.56 -13.50
N PHE A 218 -3.69 21.42 -12.67
CA PHE A 218 -2.25 21.38 -12.40
C PHE A 218 -1.81 20.13 -11.61
N ARG A 219 -2.77 19.36 -11.06
CA ARG A 219 -2.56 18.03 -10.43
C ARG A 219 -3.19 16.91 -11.24
N LEU A 220 -4.42 17.11 -11.75
CA LEU A 220 -5.17 16.09 -12.49
C LEU A 220 -5.76 16.69 -13.78
N PRO A 221 -5.12 16.47 -14.93
CA PRO A 221 -5.62 16.94 -16.22
C PRO A 221 -6.99 16.35 -16.56
N GLU A 222 -7.76 17.09 -17.36
CA GLU A 222 -9.12 16.75 -17.75
C GLU A 222 -9.16 15.50 -18.63
N GLU A 223 -8.22 15.43 -19.58
CA GLU A 223 -8.07 14.35 -20.55
C GLU A 223 -7.76 13.01 -19.86
N VAL A 224 -7.09 13.06 -18.70
CA VAL A 224 -6.80 11.87 -17.89
C VAL A 224 -8.07 11.31 -17.25
N ILE A 225 -8.98 12.18 -16.80
CA ILE A 225 -10.28 11.77 -16.24
C ILE A 225 -11.12 11.13 -17.34
N GLU A 226 -11.26 11.81 -18.48
CA GLU A 226 -12.05 11.30 -19.60
C GLU A 226 -11.53 9.95 -20.08
N ARG A 227 -10.21 9.81 -20.29
CA ARG A 227 -9.60 8.54 -20.73
C ARG A 227 -9.90 7.38 -19.79
N ASP A 228 -9.89 7.60 -18.47
CA ASP A 228 -10.21 6.53 -17.52
C ASP A 228 -11.71 6.19 -17.52
N ILE A 229 -12.59 7.18 -17.65
CA ILE A 229 -14.05 6.98 -17.70
C ILE A 229 -14.45 6.30 -19.01
N GLU A 230 -13.96 6.78 -20.16
CA GLU A 230 -14.24 6.23 -21.48
C GLU A 230 -13.90 4.74 -21.56
N ARG A 231 -12.78 4.33 -20.94
CA ARG A 231 -12.38 2.91 -20.87
C ARG A 231 -13.34 2.04 -20.06
N ILE A 232 -14.05 2.62 -19.09
CA ILE A 232 -15.08 1.90 -18.34
C ILE A 232 -16.37 1.85 -19.18
N LEU A 233 -16.74 2.96 -19.83
CA LEU A 233 -17.92 3.02 -20.69
C LEU A 233 -17.79 2.10 -21.91
N SER A 234 -16.58 1.89 -22.44
CA SER A 234 -16.32 0.98 -23.56
C SER A 234 -16.65 -0.49 -23.25
N LEU A 235 -16.87 -0.85 -21.98
CA LEU A 235 -17.38 -2.17 -21.58
C LEU A 235 -18.90 -2.33 -21.77
N GLY A 236 -19.57 -1.35 -22.38
CA GLY A 236 -21.03 -1.35 -22.54
C GLY A 236 -21.76 -0.85 -21.29
N VAL A 237 -21.08 -0.12 -20.40
CA VAL A 237 -21.73 0.56 -19.27
C VAL A 237 -22.52 1.75 -19.80
N HIS A 238 -23.81 1.80 -19.49
CA HIS A 238 -24.67 2.92 -19.87
C HIS A 238 -24.54 4.07 -18.86
N LEU A 239 -24.46 5.31 -19.33
CA LEU A 239 -24.38 6.51 -18.51
C LEU A 239 -25.58 7.42 -18.82
N GLU A 240 -26.42 7.64 -17.81
CA GLU A 240 -27.50 8.62 -17.81
C GLU A 240 -27.04 9.85 -17.03
N ALA A 241 -26.45 10.82 -17.74
CA ALA A 241 -26.01 12.09 -17.17
C ALA A 241 -27.15 13.12 -17.08
N SER A 242 -26.96 14.19 -16.30
CA SER A 242 -28.00 15.19 -15.99
C SER A 242 -29.28 14.56 -15.43
N HIS A 243 -29.14 13.46 -14.69
CA HIS A 243 -30.23 12.64 -14.17
C HIS A 243 -30.20 12.60 -12.65
N PRO A 244 -30.50 13.72 -11.95
CA PRO A 244 -30.62 13.69 -10.50
C PRO A 244 -31.80 12.81 -10.10
N LEU A 245 -31.56 11.86 -9.19
CA LEU A 245 -32.66 11.05 -8.67
C LEU A 245 -33.58 11.91 -7.80
N THR A 246 -34.86 11.81 -8.09
CA THR A 246 -35.96 12.50 -7.37
C THR A 246 -36.77 11.53 -6.51
N LYS A 247 -36.40 10.25 -6.50
CA LYS A 247 -37.07 9.18 -5.75
C LYS A 247 -36.05 8.34 -4.99
N ALA A 248 -36.53 7.61 -3.98
CA ALA A 248 -35.75 6.65 -3.22
C ALA A 248 -35.06 5.60 -4.13
N PRO A 249 -33.82 5.17 -3.82
CA PRO A 249 -33.09 4.16 -4.60
C PRO A 249 -33.88 2.87 -4.84
N GLU A 250 -34.74 2.47 -3.90
CA GLU A 250 -35.61 1.30 -4.03
C GLU A 250 -36.54 1.35 -5.24
N GLY A 251 -36.94 2.54 -5.71
CA GLY A 251 -37.78 2.69 -6.90
C GLY A 251 -37.13 2.12 -8.16
N LEU A 252 -35.79 2.11 -8.25
CA LEU A 252 -35.08 1.50 -9.37
C LEU A 252 -35.23 -0.03 -9.37
N LEU A 253 -35.41 -0.67 -8.20
CA LEU A 253 -35.74 -2.10 -8.15
C LEU A 253 -37.13 -2.37 -8.76
N GLU A 254 -38.08 -1.46 -8.52
CA GLU A 254 -39.44 -1.53 -9.08
C GLU A 254 -39.44 -1.28 -10.60
N GLU A 255 -38.50 -0.47 -11.10
CA GLU A 255 -38.26 -0.25 -12.53
C GLU A 255 -37.52 -1.42 -13.22
N GLY A 256 -37.21 -2.48 -12.45
CA GLY A 256 -36.75 -3.77 -12.96
C GLY A 256 -35.25 -4.00 -12.89
N PHE A 257 -34.49 -3.19 -12.15
CA PHE A 257 -33.10 -3.51 -11.81
C PHE A 257 -33.06 -4.61 -10.73
N ASP A 258 -32.12 -5.55 -10.85
CA ASP A 258 -31.93 -6.63 -9.88
C ASP A 258 -31.20 -6.15 -8.60
N ALA A 259 -30.40 -5.08 -8.72
CA ALA A 259 -29.73 -4.44 -7.59
C ALA A 259 -29.44 -2.95 -7.85
N VAL A 260 -29.25 -2.19 -6.78
CA VAL A 260 -28.93 -0.76 -6.80
C VAL A 260 -27.71 -0.49 -5.92
N PHE A 261 -26.71 0.21 -6.45
CA PHE A 261 -25.53 0.66 -5.70
C PHE A 261 -25.55 2.17 -5.53
N VAL A 262 -25.62 2.64 -4.27
CA VAL A 262 -25.74 4.03 -3.87
C VAL A 262 -24.35 4.62 -3.55
N SER A 263 -23.82 5.46 -4.44
CA SER A 263 -22.50 6.10 -4.28
C SER A 263 -22.46 7.59 -4.63
N PRO A 264 -23.36 8.43 -4.08
CA PRO A 264 -23.49 9.83 -4.46
C PRO A 264 -22.34 10.74 -3.98
N GLY A 265 -21.48 10.23 -3.09
CA GLY A 265 -20.41 11.01 -2.46
C GLY A 265 -20.92 12.01 -1.42
N MET A 266 -20.17 13.11 -1.25
CA MET A 266 -20.49 14.23 -0.36
C MET A 266 -20.54 15.51 -1.20
N GLN A 267 -21.74 15.91 -1.62
CA GLN A 267 -21.89 16.83 -2.75
C GLN A 267 -21.82 18.32 -2.37
N ARG A 268 -21.95 18.66 -1.08
CA ARG A 268 -22.09 20.04 -0.61
C ARG A 268 -20.99 20.42 0.37
N ASP A 269 -20.60 21.69 0.36
CA ASP A 269 -19.71 22.25 1.37
C ASP A 269 -20.38 22.23 2.75
N LEU A 270 -19.59 21.97 3.79
CA LEU A 270 -20.02 22.21 5.17
C LEU A 270 -19.95 23.71 5.46
N VAL A 271 -21.11 24.34 5.65
CA VAL A 271 -21.20 25.75 6.03
C VAL A 271 -21.02 25.88 7.56
N PRO A 272 -19.97 26.53 8.07
CA PRO A 272 -19.82 26.74 9.49
C PRO A 272 -20.79 27.82 10.01
N ASN A 273 -21.15 27.70 11.28
CA ASN A 273 -21.91 28.74 11.97
C ASN A 273 -20.98 29.90 12.38
N ILE A 274 -20.71 30.80 11.43
CA ILE A 274 -19.91 32.01 11.62
C ILE A 274 -20.79 33.22 11.27
N PRO A 275 -20.89 34.24 12.14
CA PRO A 275 -21.65 35.45 11.83
C PRO A 275 -21.13 36.14 10.56
N GLU A 276 -22.05 36.69 9.77
CA GLU A 276 -21.78 37.44 8.53
C GLU A 276 -21.09 36.63 7.41
N ILE A 277 -21.15 35.29 7.47
CA ILE A 277 -20.49 34.41 6.48
C ILE A 277 -21.06 34.52 5.07
N GLN A 278 -22.30 34.96 4.90
CA GLN A 278 -22.91 35.12 3.59
C GLN A 278 -22.48 36.43 2.92
N GLY A 279 -22.42 36.44 1.59
CA GLY A 279 -22.18 37.64 0.77
C GLY A 279 -20.85 37.63 0.00
N GLU A 280 -20.68 38.62 -0.87
CA GLU A 280 -19.51 38.74 -1.76
C GLU A 280 -18.18 38.71 -0.99
N GLY A 281 -17.17 38.10 -1.62
CA GLY A 281 -15.84 37.84 -1.03
C GLY A 281 -15.75 36.57 -0.19
N VAL A 282 -16.87 35.92 0.16
CA VAL A 282 -16.85 34.61 0.84
C VAL A 282 -17.15 33.49 -0.15
N TYR A 283 -16.26 32.50 -0.16
CA TYR A 283 -16.32 31.33 -1.02
C TYR A 283 -16.28 30.06 -0.18
N PHE A 284 -16.83 28.99 -0.73
CA PHE A 284 -16.67 27.63 -0.22
C PHE A 284 -15.84 26.81 -1.20
N ALA A 285 -15.05 25.89 -0.68
CA ALA A 285 -13.99 25.28 -1.48
C ALA A 285 -14.53 24.43 -2.64
N LEU A 286 -15.60 23.63 -2.47
CA LEU A 286 -16.12 22.84 -3.59
C LEU A 286 -16.74 23.73 -4.66
N ASP A 287 -17.54 24.72 -4.27
CA ASP A 287 -18.12 25.71 -5.19
C ASP A 287 -17.04 26.46 -5.99
N LEU A 288 -16.03 27.03 -5.31
CA LEU A 288 -14.94 27.75 -5.96
C LEU A 288 -14.19 26.86 -6.94
N LEU A 289 -13.81 25.64 -6.53
CA LEU A 289 -13.07 24.71 -7.39
C LEU A 289 -13.91 24.27 -8.60
N SER A 290 -15.23 24.08 -8.44
CA SER A 290 -16.14 23.78 -9.56
C SER A 290 -16.17 24.92 -10.57
N ARG A 291 -16.42 26.15 -10.12
CA ARG A 291 -16.46 27.35 -10.98
C ARG A 291 -15.17 27.56 -11.77
N VAL A 292 -14.03 27.42 -11.09
CA VAL A 292 -12.72 27.55 -11.73
C VAL A 292 -12.53 26.49 -12.82
N ARG A 293 -13.02 25.27 -12.60
CA ARG A 293 -12.96 24.22 -13.61
C ARG A 293 -13.91 24.45 -14.78
N GLU A 294 -15.04 25.09 -14.52
CA GLU A 294 -15.99 25.55 -15.55
C GLU A 294 -15.46 26.77 -16.34
N GLY A 295 -14.25 27.25 -16.00
CA GLY A 295 -13.54 28.31 -16.71
C GLY A 295 -13.77 29.70 -16.11
N GLU A 296 -14.52 29.80 -15.01
CA GLU A 296 -14.69 31.06 -14.30
C GLU A 296 -13.37 31.50 -13.64
N ARG A 297 -13.22 32.82 -13.49
CA ARG A 297 -12.11 33.43 -12.75
C ARG A 297 -12.67 34.40 -11.72
N PRO A 298 -13.13 33.88 -10.55
CA PRO A 298 -13.64 34.73 -9.48
C PRO A 298 -12.60 35.76 -9.05
N ALA A 299 -13.02 37.00 -8.84
CA ALA A 299 -12.16 38.07 -8.35
C ALA A 299 -11.89 37.86 -6.84
N LEU A 300 -10.70 37.35 -6.51
CA LEU A 300 -10.31 37.08 -5.13
C LEU A 300 -9.56 38.25 -4.47
N GLY A 301 -9.15 39.25 -5.26
CA GLY A 301 -8.33 40.37 -4.78
C GLY A 301 -6.88 39.97 -4.52
N ARG A 302 -6.22 40.70 -3.62
CA ARG A 302 -4.79 40.52 -3.32
C ARG A 302 -4.55 39.64 -2.09
N ARG A 303 -5.45 39.64 -1.12
CA ARG A 303 -5.29 38.94 0.17
C ARG A 303 -6.38 37.90 0.36
N VAL A 304 -6.00 36.63 0.27
CA VAL A 304 -6.95 35.52 0.38
C VAL A 304 -6.66 34.69 1.61
N LEU A 305 -7.69 34.45 2.42
CA LEU A 305 -7.61 33.52 3.56
C LEU A 305 -8.30 32.21 3.20
N VAL A 306 -7.65 31.08 3.49
CA VAL A 306 -8.23 29.75 3.32
C VAL A 306 -8.37 29.08 4.67
N VAL A 307 -9.60 28.81 5.11
CA VAL A 307 -9.86 28.16 6.39
C VAL A 307 -9.96 26.65 6.21
N GLY A 308 -8.96 25.90 6.66
CA GLY A 308 -8.93 24.44 6.53
C GLY A 308 -7.53 23.85 6.61
N GLY A 309 -7.43 22.52 6.55
CA GLY A 309 -6.12 21.84 6.58
C GLY A 309 -6.06 20.48 5.88
N GLY A 310 -7.09 20.13 5.11
CA GLY A 310 -7.11 18.93 4.27
C GLY A 310 -6.67 19.22 2.83
N ASP A 311 -6.61 18.19 2.00
CA ASP A 311 -6.18 18.32 0.60
C ASP A 311 -7.00 19.36 -0.17
N THR A 312 -8.32 19.40 0.04
CA THR A 312 -9.21 20.42 -0.54
C THR A 312 -8.80 21.85 -0.16
N ALA A 313 -8.28 22.07 1.05
CA ALA A 313 -7.80 23.38 1.47
C ALA A 313 -6.47 23.74 0.78
N MET A 314 -5.59 22.76 0.56
CA MET A 314 -4.34 22.97 -0.18
C MET A 314 -4.62 23.26 -1.66
N ASP A 315 -5.53 22.51 -2.27
CA ASP A 315 -5.99 22.76 -3.64
C ASP A 315 -6.61 24.15 -3.77
N ALA A 316 -7.54 24.52 -2.87
CA ALA A 316 -8.15 25.85 -2.86
C ALA A 316 -7.12 26.97 -2.68
N ALA A 317 -6.11 26.79 -1.83
CA ALA A 317 -5.06 27.78 -1.63
C ALA A 317 -4.17 27.96 -2.87
N ARG A 318 -3.79 26.87 -3.53
CA ARG A 318 -2.98 26.91 -4.75
C ARG A 318 -3.77 27.45 -5.95
N VAL A 319 -5.06 27.12 -6.05
CA VAL A 319 -5.97 27.74 -7.02
C VAL A 319 -6.10 29.24 -6.76
N ALA A 320 -6.33 29.63 -5.50
CA ALA A 320 -6.44 31.04 -5.12
C ALA A 320 -5.19 31.83 -5.51
N LEU A 321 -3.99 31.27 -5.27
CA LEU A 321 -2.73 31.93 -5.63
C LEU A 321 -2.64 32.27 -7.12
N ARG A 322 -3.18 31.42 -7.99
CA ARG A 322 -3.23 31.64 -9.46
C ARG A 322 -4.30 32.65 -9.89
N LEU A 323 -5.23 32.99 -8.99
CA LEU A 323 -6.33 33.92 -9.23
C LEU A 323 -6.16 35.26 -8.49
N THR A 324 -5.16 35.38 -7.61
CA THR A 324 -4.86 36.65 -6.95
C THR A 324 -4.36 37.71 -7.92
N ASP A 325 -4.64 38.97 -7.58
CA ASP A 325 -4.19 40.12 -8.38
C ASP A 325 -2.70 40.44 -8.13
N GLY A 326 -1.89 40.37 -9.18
CA GLY A 326 -0.45 40.68 -9.11
C GLY A 326 0.30 39.74 -8.15
N ASP A 327 1.22 40.29 -7.36
CA ASP A 327 1.90 39.55 -6.29
C ASP A 327 1.01 39.48 -5.03
N GLY A 328 -0.14 38.82 -5.15
CA GLY A 328 -1.07 38.59 -4.05
C GLY A 328 -0.56 37.56 -3.04
N GLU A 329 -1.15 37.54 -1.85
CA GLU A 329 -0.84 36.60 -0.78
C GLU A 329 -2.02 35.68 -0.45
N VAL A 330 -1.69 34.42 -0.18
CA VAL A 330 -2.64 33.41 0.28
C VAL A 330 -2.16 32.87 1.62
N VAL A 331 -3.03 32.93 2.63
CA VAL A 331 -2.76 32.40 3.98
C VAL A 331 -3.79 31.34 4.32
N VAL A 332 -3.32 30.13 4.61
CA VAL A 332 -4.12 29.06 5.16
C VAL A 332 -4.20 29.22 6.68
N LEU A 333 -5.41 29.31 7.21
CA LEU A 333 -5.68 29.33 8.65
C LEU A 333 -6.08 27.93 9.09
N TYR A 334 -5.27 27.35 9.98
CA TYR A 334 -5.52 26.03 10.51
C TYR A 334 -5.68 26.05 12.03
N ARG A 335 -6.78 25.50 12.51
CA ARG A 335 -7.12 25.45 13.95
C ARG A 335 -6.15 24.62 14.80
N ARG A 336 -5.29 23.77 14.22
CA ARG A 336 -4.28 22.96 14.94
C ARG A 336 -2.87 23.24 14.43
N SER A 337 -1.89 22.43 14.83
CA SER A 337 -0.53 22.51 14.28
C SER A 337 -0.41 21.75 12.97
N ARG A 338 0.68 22.00 12.23
CA ARG A 338 0.99 21.24 10.99
C ARG A 338 1.07 19.73 11.22
N ALA A 339 1.47 19.28 12.40
CA ALA A 339 1.55 17.85 12.73
C ALA A 339 0.17 17.16 12.74
N GLU A 340 -0.93 17.90 12.94
CA GLU A 340 -2.29 17.38 12.90
C GLU A 340 -3.03 17.69 11.59
N MET A 341 -2.37 18.25 10.58
CA MET A 341 -3.02 18.50 9.28
C MET A 341 -3.42 17.17 8.62
N PRO A 342 -4.68 17.02 8.17
CA PRO A 342 -5.10 15.83 7.44
C PRO A 342 -4.60 15.78 5.99
N ALA A 343 -4.15 16.90 5.41
CA ALA A 343 -3.60 16.93 4.07
C ALA A 343 -2.36 16.03 3.95
N ALA A 344 -2.16 15.46 2.77
CA ALA A 344 -0.94 14.71 2.48
C ALA A 344 0.29 15.63 2.65
N PRO A 345 1.40 15.15 3.24
CA PRO A 345 2.58 15.98 3.48
C PRO A 345 3.10 16.66 2.21
N GLU A 346 3.05 15.96 1.08
CA GLU A 346 3.51 16.48 -0.21
C GLU A 346 2.65 17.68 -0.68
N GLU A 347 1.34 17.67 -0.42
CA GLU A 347 0.46 18.77 -0.79
C GLU A 347 0.72 20.03 0.05
N VAL A 348 1.04 19.84 1.33
CA VAL A 348 1.44 20.94 2.23
C VAL A 348 2.79 21.50 1.80
N GLU A 349 3.76 20.64 1.48
CA GLU A 349 5.09 21.05 1.01
C GLU A 349 4.99 21.82 -0.31
N GLU A 350 4.21 21.34 -1.28
CA GLU A 350 4.03 22.03 -2.57
C GLU A 350 3.35 23.40 -2.43
N ALA A 351 2.36 23.52 -1.54
CA ALA A 351 1.73 24.81 -1.26
C ALA A 351 2.74 25.81 -0.66
N LEU A 352 3.56 25.37 0.29
CA LEU A 352 4.61 26.19 0.90
C LEU A 352 5.69 26.60 -0.11
N GLU A 353 6.10 25.68 -1.00
CA GLU A 353 7.04 25.96 -2.09
C GLU A 353 6.52 27.04 -3.05
N GLU A 354 5.22 27.06 -3.31
CA GLU A 354 4.56 28.08 -4.14
C GLU A 354 4.38 29.43 -3.42
N GLY A 355 4.67 29.50 -2.11
CA GLY A 355 4.58 30.73 -1.32
C GLY A 355 3.30 30.88 -0.49
N VAL A 356 2.43 29.86 -0.46
CA VAL A 356 1.29 29.84 0.46
C VAL A 356 1.81 29.85 1.89
N ARG A 357 1.28 30.74 2.73
CA ARG A 357 1.60 30.78 4.16
C ARG A 357 0.62 29.93 4.94
N ILE A 358 1.08 29.27 6.00
CA ILE A 358 0.22 28.53 6.92
C ILE A 358 0.31 29.17 8.29
N GLU A 359 -0.83 29.59 8.82
CA GLU A 359 -0.96 30.08 10.18
C GLU A 359 -1.65 29.01 11.04
N GLU A 360 -0.84 28.40 11.89
CA GLU A 360 -1.27 27.35 12.82
C GLU A 360 -2.00 27.92 14.03
N LEU A 361 -2.81 27.08 14.66
CA LEU A 361 -3.56 27.39 15.87
C LEU A 361 -4.50 28.60 15.74
N VAL A 362 -5.10 28.81 14.57
CA VAL A 362 -6.05 29.90 14.32
C VAL A 362 -7.43 29.36 13.97
N SER A 363 -8.46 29.85 14.65
CA SER A 363 -9.85 29.54 14.36
C SER A 363 -10.61 30.82 13.99
N PRO A 364 -11.45 30.81 12.95
CA PRO A 364 -12.28 31.96 12.60
C PRO A 364 -13.43 32.12 13.61
N VAL A 365 -13.77 33.36 13.91
CA VAL A 365 -14.84 33.76 14.84
C VAL A 365 -15.97 34.48 14.11
N ARG A 366 -15.64 35.45 13.25
CA ARG A 366 -16.62 36.27 12.53
C ARG A 366 -16.05 36.87 11.25
N VAL A 367 -16.88 36.95 10.21
CA VAL A 367 -16.54 37.67 8.97
C VAL A 367 -16.75 39.16 9.19
N LEU A 368 -15.77 39.98 8.82
CA LEU A 368 -15.83 41.44 8.99
C LEU A 368 -16.17 42.10 7.66
N ARG A 369 -17.18 42.98 7.68
CA ARG A 369 -17.63 43.73 6.51
C ARG A 369 -17.61 45.24 6.77
N ARG A 370 -17.30 46.02 5.73
CA ARG A 370 -17.42 47.48 5.72
C ARG A 370 -18.18 47.90 4.46
N ASN A 371 -19.31 48.58 4.62
CA ASN A 371 -20.19 48.98 3.51
C ASN A 371 -20.61 47.78 2.62
N GLY A 372 -20.87 46.62 3.22
CA GLY A 372 -21.23 45.38 2.51
C GLY A 372 -20.05 44.58 1.96
N ALA A 373 -18.88 45.21 1.73
CA ALA A 373 -17.68 44.53 1.25
C ALA A 373 -16.94 43.81 2.38
N LEU A 374 -16.40 42.62 2.08
CA LEU A 374 -15.49 41.90 2.96
C LEU A 374 -14.22 42.72 3.20
N VAL A 375 -13.78 42.83 4.46
CA VAL A 375 -12.52 43.50 4.82
C VAL A 375 -11.58 42.63 5.65
N GLY A 376 -12.04 41.46 6.12
CA GLY A 376 -11.21 40.54 6.88
C GLY A 376 -12.00 39.51 7.68
N LEU A 377 -11.27 38.76 8.49
CA LEU A 377 -11.77 37.69 9.33
C LEU A 377 -11.28 37.91 10.77
N GLU A 378 -12.22 38.05 11.71
CA GLU A 378 -11.92 38.01 13.14
C GLU A 378 -11.61 36.57 13.52
N CYS A 379 -10.47 36.36 14.17
CA CYS A 379 -9.92 35.06 14.50
C CYS A 379 -9.52 35.01 15.98
N VAL A 380 -9.35 33.79 16.50
CA VAL A 380 -8.86 33.53 17.86
C VAL A 380 -7.70 32.54 17.82
N ARG A 381 -6.72 32.74 18.71
CA ARG A 381 -5.62 31.78 18.89
C ARG A 381 -6.12 30.55 19.64
N ASN A 382 -5.51 29.41 19.35
CA ASN A 382 -5.81 28.14 19.98
C ASN A 382 -4.58 27.59 20.69
N GLU A 383 -4.81 26.78 21.71
CA GLU A 383 -3.83 25.82 22.20
C GLU A 383 -4.28 24.40 21.85
N LEU A 384 -3.33 23.46 21.84
CA LEU A 384 -3.65 22.06 21.63
C LEU A 384 -4.06 21.42 22.96
N GLY A 385 -5.31 21.01 23.07
CA GLY A 385 -5.81 20.16 24.14
C GLY A 385 -5.51 18.68 23.91
N GLU A 386 -6.29 17.83 24.58
CA GLU A 386 -6.16 16.37 24.48
C GLU A 386 -6.51 15.83 23.09
N PRO A 387 -5.91 14.71 22.66
CA PRO A 387 -6.31 13.97 21.47
C PRO A 387 -7.82 13.62 21.45
N GLY A 388 -8.48 13.88 20.32
CA GLY A 388 -9.84 13.43 20.07
C GLY A 388 -9.92 11.95 19.65
N PRO A 389 -11.13 11.42 19.37
CA PRO A 389 -11.32 10.06 18.88
C PRO A 389 -10.57 9.76 17.56
N ASP A 390 -10.33 10.82 16.78
CA ASP A 390 -9.56 10.76 15.54
C ASP A 390 -8.03 10.82 15.77
N GLY A 391 -7.58 10.77 17.03
CA GLY A 391 -6.17 10.82 17.44
C GLY A 391 -5.54 12.20 17.32
N ARG A 392 -6.24 13.18 16.72
CA ARG A 392 -5.73 14.55 16.55
C ARG A 392 -6.07 15.36 17.78
N ARG A 393 -5.12 16.18 18.25
CA ARG A 393 -5.35 17.07 19.39
C ARG A 393 -6.49 18.04 19.12
N ARG A 394 -7.35 18.25 20.11
CA ARG A 394 -8.45 19.21 20.00
C ARG A 394 -7.91 20.63 20.11
N PRO A 395 -8.32 21.57 19.27
CA PRO A 395 -7.96 22.95 19.47
C PRO A 395 -8.91 23.61 20.49
N VAL A 396 -8.31 24.35 21.41
CA VAL A 396 -8.99 25.04 22.50
C VAL A 396 -8.73 26.55 22.33
N PRO A 397 -9.77 27.37 22.07
CA PRO A 397 -9.61 28.81 21.96
C PRO A 397 -9.02 29.42 23.24
N ILE A 398 -8.05 30.32 23.08
CA ILE A 398 -7.45 31.08 24.19
C ILE A 398 -8.27 32.36 24.39
N PRO A 399 -8.95 32.55 25.52
CA PRO A 399 -9.75 33.75 25.76
C PRO A 399 -8.90 35.03 25.72
N GLY A 400 -9.41 36.11 25.09
CA GLY A 400 -8.70 37.39 25.01
C GLY A 400 -7.59 37.43 23.95
N SER A 401 -7.50 36.39 23.11
CA SER A 401 -6.51 36.30 22.01
C SER A 401 -7.10 36.64 20.65
N GLU A 402 -8.26 37.30 20.62
CA GLU A 402 -8.94 37.68 19.40
C GLU A 402 -8.13 38.72 18.60
N PHE A 403 -8.05 38.53 17.29
CA PHE A 403 -7.36 39.44 16.38
C PHE A 403 -8.03 39.46 15.01
N VAL A 404 -7.75 40.50 14.22
CA VAL A 404 -8.28 40.65 12.86
C VAL A 404 -7.21 40.30 11.85
N GLN A 405 -7.59 39.50 10.86
CA GLN A 405 -6.78 39.26 9.68
C GLN A 405 -7.45 39.87 8.46
N GLU A 406 -6.80 40.86 7.85
CA GLU A 406 -7.32 41.54 6.67
C GLU A 406 -7.38 40.61 5.46
N ALA A 407 -8.46 40.68 4.70
CA ALA A 407 -8.68 39.82 3.54
C ALA A 407 -9.65 40.48 2.56
N ASP A 408 -9.38 40.27 1.28
CA ASP A 408 -10.28 40.65 0.18
C ASP A 408 -11.19 39.46 -0.19
N ALA A 409 -10.76 38.22 0.08
CA ALA A 409 -11.55 37.00 -0.03
C ALA A 409 -11.27 35.99 1.10
N VAL A 410 -12.29 35.23 1.51
CA VAL A 410 -12.17 34.09 2.44
C VAL A 410 -12.76 32.84 1.81
N ILE A 411 -12.00 31.74 1.82
CA ILE A 411 -12.41 30.43 1.29
C ILE A 411 -12.53 29.44 2.44
N PHE A 412 -13.73 28.91 2.67
CA PHE A 412 -13.96 27.89 3.70
C PHE A 412 -13.81 26.48 3.13
N ALA A 413 -12.84 25.71 3.66
CA ALA A 413 -12.48 24.35 3.25
C ALA A 413 -12.49 23.39 4.46
N ILE A 414 -13.59 23.38 5.22
CA ILE A 414 -13.66 22.73 6.54
C ILE A 414 -14.35 21.36 6.53
N GLY A 415 -14.87 20.90 5.39
CA GLY A 415 -15.55 19.62 5.27
C GLY A 415 -16.64 19.64 4.22
N GLN A 416 -17.26 18.48 4.04
CA GLN A 416 -18.31 18.25 3.06
C GLN A 416 -19.46 17.47 3.73
N VAL A 417 -20.67 17.70 3.25
CA VAL A 417 -21.89 17.04 3.69
C VAL A 417 -22.64 16.46 2.49
N PRO A 418 -23.41 15.37 2.67
CA PRO A 418 -24.13 14.80 1.56
C PRO A 418 -25.42 15.58 1.27
N ASP A 419 -25.88 15.50 0.03
CA ASP A 419 -27.24 15.83 -0.34
C ASP A 419 -28.07 14.54 -0.37
N LEU A 420 -29.07 14.49 0.51
CA LEU A 420 -29.89 13.31 0.78
C LEU A 420 -31.34 13.48 0.32
N GLY A 421 -31.66 14.52 -0.45
CA GLY A 421 -33.02 14.73 -0.95
C GLY A 421 -33.59 13.50 -1.67
N PHE A 422 -32.73 12.77 -2.39
CA PHE A 422 -33.11 11.53 -3.10
C PHE A 422 -33.44 10.34 -2.17
N LEU A 423 -33.19 10.44 -0.86
CA LEU A 423 -33.54 9.39 0.12
C LEU A 423 -34.93 9.59 0.74
N GLU A 424 -35.69 10.60 0.34
CA GLU A 424 -37.05 10.79 0.84
C GLU A 424 -37.91 9.55 0.55
N GLY A 425 -38.52 8.99 1.60
CA GLY A 425 -39.29 7.74 1.53
C GLY A 425 -38.47 6.44 1.50
N SER A 426 -37.13 6.53 1.51
CA SER A 426 -36.25 5.35 1.54
C SER A 426 -36.24 4.67 2.92
N ARG A 427 -36.01 3.35 2.93
CA ARG A 427 -35.79 2.55 4.14
C ARG A 427 -34.33 2.47 4.55
N LEU A 428 -33.44 3.15 3.83
CA LEU A 428 -32.02 3.21 4.14
C LEU A 428 -31.76 3.87 5.50
N GLU A 429 -30.91 3.24 6.31
CA GLU A 429 -30.52 3.82 7.59
C GLU A 429 -29.45 4.91 7.39
N VAL A 430 -29.81 6.13 7.77
CA VAL A 430 -28.92 7.29 7.75
C VAL A 430 -28.45 7.62 9.17
N GLY A 431 -27.14 7.77 9.34
CA GLY A 431 -26.51 8.20 10.58
C GLY A 431 -26.63 9.72 10.82
N PRO A 432 -26.27 10.21 12.03
CA PRO A 432 -26.42 11.62 12.42
C PRO A 432 -25.63 12.61 11.55
N ASN A 433 -24.60 12.15 10.83
CA ASN A 433 -23.80 12.97 9.93
C ASN A 433 -24.22 12.83 8.45
N GLY A 434 -25.41 12.28 8.19
CA GLY A 434 -25.92 12.05 6.83
C GLY A 434 -25.28 10.85 6.11
N THR A 435 -24.55 9.99 6.81
CA THR A 435 -23.88 8.82 6.22
C THR A 435 -24.80 7.61 6.16
N ILE A 436 -24.76 6.83 5.08
CA ILE A 436 -25.54 5.59 4.96
C ILE A 436 -24.82 4.47 5.72
N LYS A 437 -25.57 3.69 6.50
CA LYS A 437 -25.05 2.49 7.15
C LYS A 437 -25.04 1.30 6.19
N ALA A 438 -23.89 0.67 6.05
CA ALA A 438 -23.71 -0.57 5.32
C ALA A 438 -22.72 -1.48 6.05
N ASP A 439 -22.76 -2.77 5.75
CA ASP A 439 -21.71 -3.71 6.16
C ASP A 439 -20.39 -3.41 5.42
N PRO A 440 -19.27 -4.06 5.79
CA PRO A 440 -18.01 -3.82 5.12
C PRO A 440 -18.08 -4.02 3.58
N ASP A 441 -18.88 -4.96 3.10
CA ASP A 441 -19.02 -5.26 1.66
C ASP A 441 -20.01 -4.34 0.94
N GLY A 442 -20.60 -3.37 1.66
CA GLY A 442 -21.52 -2.38 1.13
C GLY A 442 -22.99 -2.79 1.20
N ARG A 443 -23.37 -3.91 1.83
CA ARG A 443 -24.79 -4.28 1.97
C ARG A 443 -25.50 -3.37 2.96
N THR A 444 -26.64 -2.84 2.55
CA THR A 444 -27.54 -2.11 3.45
C THR A 444 -28.54 -3.08 4.08
N ARG A 445 -29.41 -2.58 4.97
CA ARG A 445 -30.53 -3.38 5.50
C ARG A 445 -31.66 -3.58 4.49
N VAL A 446 -31.66 -2.84 3.38
CA VAL A 446 -32.65 -2.98 2.33
C VAL A 446 -32.13 -4.01 1.32
N PRO A 447 -32.79 -5.16 1.14
CA PRO A 447 -32.38 -6.17 0.18
C PRO A 447 -32.28 -5.59 -1.24
N GLY A 448 -31.23 -5.96 -1.97
CA GLY A 448 -30.97 -5.44 -3.32
C GLY A 448 -30.35 -4.04 -3.34
N VAL A 449 -30.20 -3.35 -2.21
CA VAL A 449 -29.57 -2.02 -2.14
C VAL A 449 -28.25 -2.06 -1.39
N TYR A 450 -27.22 -1.52 -2.05
CA TYR A 450 -25.84 -1.46 -1.58
C TYR A 450 -25.40 0.01 -1.51
N ALA A 451 -24.37 0.33 -0.73
CA ALA A 451 -23.81 1.67 -0.64
C ALA A 451 -22.29 1.66 -0.55
N GLY A 452 -21.63 2.71 -1.06
CA GLY A 452 -20.18 2.78 -1.10
C GLY A 452 -19.62 4.16 -1.44
N GLY A 453 -18.30 4.30 -1.31
CA GLY A 453 -17.61 5.60 -1.40
C GLY A 453 -17.74 6.44 -0.13
N ASP A 454 -17.63 7.77 -0.28
CA ASP A 454 -17.58 8.69 0.85
C ASP A 454 -18.88 8.75 1.68
N ILE A 455 -20.01 8.31 1.11
CA ILE A 455 -21.32 8.27 1.78
C ILE A 455 -21.36 7.36 3.00
N LEU A 456 -20.45 6.37 3.08
CA LEU A 456 -20.32 5.49 4.25
C LEU A 456 -19.65 6.19 5.44
N GLY A 457 -19.03 7.36 5.23
CA GLY A 457 -18.23 8.05 6.23
C GLY A 457 -16.91 7.33 6.52
N GLY A 458 -16.37 7.54 7.74
CA GLY A 458 -15.11 6.94 8.17
C GLY A 458 -13.86 7.81 7.97
N ARG A 459 -12.71 7.28 8.44
CA ARG A 459 -11.42 8.01 8.51
C ARG A 459 -10.64 8.01 7.19
N GLN A 460 -10.90 7.08 6.28
CA GLN A 460 -10.20 6.97 5.00
C GLN A 460 -11.08 7.44 3.84
N ARG A 461 -11.11 8.76 3.61
CA ARG A 461 -11.74 9.38 2.43
C ARG A 461 -10.66 9.60 1.38
N SER A 462 -10.43 8.60 0.54
CA SER A 462 -9.48 8.70 -0.58
C SER A 462 -10.02 8.01 -1.82
N ILE A 463 -9.56 8.44 -2.99
CA ILE A 463 -10.01 7.89 -4.28
C ILE A 463 -9.84 6.36 -4.32
N ILE A 464 -8.69 5.84 -3.85
CA ILE A 464 -8.42 4.40 -3.88
C ILE A 464 -9.28 3.61 -2.88
N ALA A 465 -9.68 4.23 -1.76
CA ALA A 465 -10.64 3.63 -0.83
C ALA A 465 -12.04 3.57 -1.44
N ALA A 466 -12.47 4.62 -2.14
CA ALA A 466 -13.73 4.63 -2.88
C ALA A 466 -13.76 3.56 -3.97
N VAL A 467 -12.68 3.38 -4.73
CA VAL A 467 -12.52 2.27 -5.69
C VAL A 467 -12.68 0.92 -4.99
N SER A 468 -12.04 0.74 -3.82
CA SER A 468 -12.18 -0.50 -3.03
C SER A 468 -13.64 -0.76 -2.63
N HIS A 469 -14.38 0.26 -2.20
CA HIS A 469 -15.82 0.13 -1.90
C HIS A 469 -16.60 -0.34 -3.13
N GLY A 470 -16.35 0.23 -4.31
CA GLY A 470 -16.98 -0.20 -5.57
C GLY A 470 -16.69 -1.65 -5.93
N MET A 471 -15.43 -2.09 -5.86
CA MET A 471 -15.02 -3.48 -6.11
C MET A 471 -15.70 -4.48 -5.15
N ARG A 472 -15.78 -4.12 -3.86
CA ARG A 472 -16.39 -4.98 -2.84
C ARG A 472 -17.90 -5.07 -3.01
N ALA A 473 -18.56 -3.95 -3.32
CA ALA A 473 -19.98 -3.92 -3.63
C ALA A 473 -20.29 -4.75 -4.89
N ALA A 474 -19.50 -4.62 -5.97
CA ALA A 474 -19.66 -5.45 -7.16
C ALA A 474 -19.56 -6.94 -6.86
N ARG A 475 -18.57 -7.35 -6.05
CA ARG A 475 -18.45 -8.75 -5.59
C ARG A 475 -19.65 -9.19 -4.77
N ALA A 476 -20.15 -8.32 -3.89
CA ALA A 476 -21.31 -8.59 -3.05
C ALA A 476 -22.58 -8.77 -3.89
N ILE A 477 -22.83 -7.87 -4.84
CA ILE A 477 -23.94 -7.91 -5.78
C ILE A 477 -23.88 -9.19 -6.61
N CYS A 478 -22.74 -9.50 -7.23
CA CYS A 478 -22.60 -10.74 -8.00
C CYS A 478 -22.93 -11.97 -7.15
N ARG A 479 -22.37 -12.06 -5.93
CA ARG A 479 -22.65 -13.18 -5.03
C ARG A 479 -24.14 -13.32 -4.71
N ASP A 480 -24.81 -12.22 -4.39
CA ASP A 480 -26.22 -12.24 -3.98
C ASP A 480 -27.16 -12.50 -5.18
N LEU A 481 -26.73 -12.19 -6.40
CA LEU A 481 -27.42 -12.51 -7.65
C LEU A 481 -27.05 -13.89 -8.22
N GLY A 482 -26.19 -14.67 -7.55
CA GLY A 482 -25.76 -16.00 -8.00
C GLY A 482 -24.77 -15.98 -9.18
N ILE A 483 -24.09 -14.85 -9.41
CA ILE A 483 -23.08 -14.67 -10.44
C ILE A 483 -21.68 -14.95 -9.86
N PRO A 484 -20.90 -15.87 -10.45
CA PRO A 484 -19.50 -16.07 -10.05
C PRO A 484 -18.66 -14.82 -10.29
N PHE A 485 -18.22 -14.15 -9.23
CA PHE A 485 -17.34 -12.98 -9.34
C PHE A 485 -15.90 -13.40 -9.64
N ARG A 486 -15.34 -12.91 -10.74
CA ARG A 486 -13.94 -13.10 -11.14
C ARG A 486 -13.28 -11.75 -11.37
N LEU A 487 -12.04 -11.63 -10.88
CA LEU A 487 -11.17 -10.55 -11.30
C LEU A 487 -10.53 -10.92 -12.64
N PRO A 488 -10.12 -9.93 -13.46
CA PRO A 488 -9.34 -10.19 -14.65
C PRO A 488 -8.08 -11.01 -14.33
N ASP A 489 -7.70 -11.89 -15.26
CA ASP A 489 -6.46 -12.64 -15.14
C ASP A 489 -5.26 -11.68 -15.12
N LEU A 490 -4.49 -11.77 -14.04
CA LEU A 490 -3.30 -10.98 -13.80
C LEU A 490 -2.12 -11.60 -14.56
N PRO A 491 -1.54 -10.92 -15.57
CA PRO A 491 -0.27 -11.37 -16.11
C PRO A 491 0.77 -11.24 -14.99
N ARG A 492 1.43 -12.35 -14.64
CA ARG A 492 2.45 -12.38 -13.60
C ARG A 492 3.81 -12.47 -14.25
N PRO A 493 4.76 -11.57 -13.94
CA PRO A 493 6.08 -11.67 -14.50
C PRO A 493 6.79 -12.90 -13.93
N GLU A 494 7.41 -13.67 -14.80
CA GLU A 494 8.35 -14.71 -14.40
C GLU A 494 9.68 -14.07 -14.03
N ILE A 495 10.30 -14.59 -12.98
CA ILE A 495 11.66 -14.24 -12.60
C ILE A 495 12.44 -15.54 -12.57
N SER A 496 13.32 -15.71 -13.56
CA SER A 496 14.16 -16.90 -13.66
C SER A 496 15.17 -16.97 -12.51
N ARG A 497 15.69 -18.17 -12.21
CA ARG A 497 16.74 -18.37 -11.20
C ARG A 497 18.01 -17.55 -11.52
N ASP A 498 18.30 -17.33 -12.80
CA ASP A 498 19.47 -16.58 -13.27
C ASP A 498 19.35 -15.06 -13.09
N GLU A 499 18.12 -14.53 -12.98
CA GLU A 499 17.88 -13.12 -12.69
C GLU A 499 18.03 -12.78 -11.20
N ILE A 500 17.92 -13.78 -10.31
CA ILE A 500 17.96 -13.59 -8.84
C ILE A 500 19.23 -12.88 -8.37
N PRO A 501 20.46 -13.25 -8.81
CA PRO A 501 21.67 -12.53 -8.44
C PRO A 501 21.63 -11.05 -8.82
N ALA A 502 21.06 -10.70 -9.98
CA ALA A 502 20.94 -9.31 -10.40
C ALA A 502 19.97 -8.51 -9.50
N LEU A 503 18.84 -9.11 -9.11
CA LEU A 503 17.90 -8.53 -8.15
C LEU A 503 18.54 -8.33 -6.78
N LYS A 504 19.33 -9.30 -6.31
CA LYS A 504 20.08 -9.18 -5.05
C LYS A 504 21.12 -8.05 -5.11
N ARG A 505 21.79 -7.86 -6.25
CA ARG A 505 22.73 -6.73 -6.44
C ARG A 505 22.06 -5.35 -6.26
N ARG A 506 20.76 -5.20 -6.55
CA ARG A 506 20.03 -3.93 -6.30
C ARG A 506 19.98 -3.55 -4.83
N ARG A 507 20.05 -4.53 -3.93
CA ARG A 507 20.09 -4.33 -2.46
C ARG A 507 21.44 -3.83 -1.98
N ALA A 508 22.48 -4.07 -2.78
CA ALA A 508 23.87 -3.71 -2.51
C ALA A 508 24.18 -2.24 -2.85
N ARG A 509 23.20 -1.45 -3.32
CA ARG A 509 23.38 -0.06 -3.69
C ARG A 509 22.33 0.81 -3.04
N ARG A 510 22.78 1.97 -2.52
CA ARG A 510 21.90 3.09 -2.21
C ARG A 510 21.72 3.96 -3.44
N GLU A 511 20.47 4.15 -3.83
CA GLU A 511 20.06 4.95 -4.97
C GLU A 511 18.90 5.85 -4.52
N HIS A 512 19.02 7.15 -4.78
CA HIS A 512 17.94 8.09 -4.53
C HIS A 512 16.77 7.83 -5.49
N VAL A 513 15.57 8.23 -5.10
CA VAL A 513 14.42 8.21 -6.00
C VAL A 513 14.68 9.10 -7.20
N HIS A 514 14.42 8.59 -8.39
CA HIS A 514 14.40 9.43 -9.59
C HIS A 514 13.11 10.23 -9.53
N ARG A 515 13.14 11.50 -9.10
CA ARG A 515 11.90 12.29 -9.01
C ARG A 515 11.37 12.61 -10.42
N PRO A 516 10.05 12.58 -10.65
CA PRO A 516 9.50 13.03 -11.91
C PRO A 516 9.88 14.50 -12.18
N PRO A 517 9.98 14.92 -13.45
CA PRO A 517 10.19 16.32 -13.78
C PRO A 517 9.07 17.20 -13.21
N ARG A 518 9.44 18.34 -12.61
CA ARG A 518 8.51 19.29 -12.00
C ARG A 518 8.82 20.71 -12.43
N LEU A 519 7.77 21.52 -12.61
CA LEU A 519 7.90 22.96 -12.79
C LEU A 519 8.50 23.59 -11.53
N SER A 520 9.42 24.54 -11.72
CA SER A 520 9.94 25.35 -10.61
C SER A 520 8.83 26.24 -10.04
N PRO A 521 8.85 26.62 -8.76
CA PRO A 521 7.80 27.47 -8.17
C PRO A 521 7.52 28.74 -8.97
N ALA A 522 8.55 29.36 -9.58
CA ALA A 522 8.41 30.55 -10.41
C ALA A 522 7.62 30.32 -11.71
N GLU A 523 7.52 29.07 -12.18
CA GLU A 523 6.79 28.69 -13.39
C GLU A 523 5.35 28.24 -13.10
N ARG A 524 5.00 27.97 -11.83
CA ARG A 524 3.68 27.49 -11.37
C ARG A 524 2.63 28.62 -11.31
N LYS A 525 2.57 29.46 -12.35
CA LYS A 525 1.71 30.66 -12.42
C LYS A 525 0.35 30.41 -13.07
N ASP A 526 0.17 29.26 -13.68
CA ASP A 526 -1.04 28.87 -14.40
C ASP A 526 -1.51 27.46 -13.97
N PHE A 527 -2.48 26.93 -14.70
CA PHE A 527 -3.09 25.63 -14.43
C PHE A 527 -2.41 24.47 -15.18
N ARG A 528 -1.22 24.67 -15.76
CA ARG A 528 -0.47 23.57 -16.38
C ARG A 528 -0.06 22.55 -15.33
N LEU A 529 0.01 21.29 -15.77
CA LEU A 529 0.46 20.18 -14.94
C LEU A 529 1.83 20.49 -14.30
N VAL A 530 1.90 20.45 -12.97
CA VAL A 530 3.12 20.82 -12.23
C VAL A 530 4.16 19.71 -12.27
N GLU A 531 3.72 18.46 -12.20
CA GLU A 531 4.58 17.27 -12.25
C GLU A 531 4.29 16.45 -13.50
N SER A 532 5.26 16.35 -14.39
CA SER A 532 5.14 15.61 -15.64
C SER A 532 5.21 14.10 -15.40
N THR A 533 4.63 13.33 -16.32
CA THR A 533 4.87 11.89 -16.42
C THR A 533 6.34 11.64 -16.76
N TYR A 534 6.94 10.60 -16.18
CA TYR A 534 8.28 10.12 -16.59
C TYR A 534 8.33 9.84 -18.09
N SER A 535 9.49 10.04 -18.72
CA SER A 535 9.76 9.37 -19.99
C SER A 535 9.76 7.83 -19.81
N PRO A 536 9.58 7.03 -20.87
CA PRO A 536 9.73 5.58 -20.78
C PRO A 536 11.06 5.13 -20.17
N GLU A 537 12.16 5.82 -20.46
CA GLU A 537 13.49 5.53 -19.92
C GLU A 537 13.58 5.84 -18.42
N GLU A 538 13.06 6.99 -18.00
CA GLU A 538 13.03 7.38 -16.59
C GLU A 538 12.15 6.41 -15.77
N ALA A 539 10.99 6.05 -16.30
CA ALA A 539 10.08 5.08 -15.67
C ALA A 539 10.75 3.71 -15.52
N ARG A 540 11.48 3.26 -16.55
CA ARG A 540 12.25 2.01 -16.51
C ARG A 540 13.37 2.06 -15.47
N ALA A 541 14.11 3.16 -15.40
CA ALA A 541 15.17 3.35 -14.42
C ALA A 541 14.63 3.31 -12.98
N GLU A 542 13.55 4.04 -12.71
CA GLU A 542 12.90 4.06 -11.39
C GLU A 542 12.26 2.72 -11.05
N ALA A 543 11.58 2.05 -11.99
CA ALA A 543 11.04 0.72 -11.77
C ALA A 543 12.14 -0.33 -11.53
N GLY A 544 13.30 -0.17 -12.18
CA GLY A 544 14.49 -1.01 -12.00
C GLY A 544 15.07 -0.97 -10.59
N ARG A 545 14.75 0.04 -9.79
CA ARG A 545 15.09 0.07 -8.36
C ARG A 545 14.28 -0.95 -7.55
N CYS A 546 13.16 -1.48 -8.06
CA CYS A 546 12.32 -2.43 -7.35
C CYS A 546 13.10 -3.69 -6.91
N LEU A 547 12.92 -4.09 -5.65
CA LEU A 547 13.58 -5.25 -5.04
C LEU A 547 12.82 -6.57 -5.28
N GLN A 548 11.67 -6.53 -5.97
CA GLN A 548 10.83 -7.69 -6.28
C GLN A 548 10.46 -8.53 -5.05
N CYS A 549 10.03 -7.86 -3.97
CA CYS A 549 9.73 -8.50 -2.67
C CYS A 549 8.58 -9.52 -2.72
N SER A 550 7.74 -9.51 -3.76
CA SER A 550 6.71 -10.54 -3.97
C SER A 550 7.30 -11.88 -4.40
N ARG A 551 8.57 -11.90 -4.87
CA ARG A 551 9.27 -13.08 -5.37
C ARG A 551 10.50 -13.44 -4.55
N ILE A 552 11.17 -12.44 -3.98
CA ILE A 552 12.42 -12.64 -3.24
C ILE A 552 12.42 -11.72 -2.02
N CYS A 553 12.26 -12.30 -0.82
CA CYS A 553 12.43 -11.56 0.43
C CYS A 553 13.88 -11.58 0.88
N ASP A 554 14.42 -12.74 1.29
CA ASP A 554 15.82 -13.00 1.72
C ASP A 554 16.41 -12.00 2.74
N LYS A 555 15.57 -11.16 3.35
CA LYS A 555 16.05 -10.02 4.14
C LYS A 555 16.70 -10.47 5.45
N CYS A 556 16.19 -11.54 6.06
CA CYS A 556 16.78 -12.15 7.26
C CYS A 556 18.17 -12.77 7.00
N VAL A 557 18.43 -13.20 5.76
CA VAL A 557 19.72 -13.72 5.30
C VAL A 557 20.69 -12.57 5.12
N ASP A 558 20.28 -11.51 4.42
CA ASP A 558 21.14 -10.36 4.11
C ASP A 558 21.59 -9.57 5.35
N VAL A 559 20.79 -9.55 6.42
CA VAL A 559 21.10 -8.83 7.67
C VAL A 559 21.81 -9.67 8.73
N CYS A 560 21.93 -10.98 8.53
CA CYS A 560 22.50 -11.87 9.54
C CYS A 560 24.03 -11.74 9.57
N PRO A 561 24.63 -11.21 10.65
CA PRO A 561 26.09 -11.05 10.73
C PRO A 561 26.83 -12.40 10.71
N ASN A 562 26.21 -13.44 11.28
CA ASN A 562 26.80 -14.77 11.41
C ASN A 562 26.42 -15.71 10.26
N ARG A 563 25.63 -15.24 9.29
CA ARG A 563 25.08 -16.06 8.19
C ARG A 563 24.33 -17.31 8.67
N ALA A 564 23.66 -17.22 9.82
CA ALA A 564 22.83 -18.28 10.38
C ALA A 564 21.55 -18.53 9.57
N ASN A 565 20.96 -17.51 8.95
CA ASN A 565 19.82 -17.72 8.04
C ASN A 565 20.32 -18.11 6.65
N LEU A 566 19.86 -19.24 6.14
CA LEU A 566 20.14 -19.75 4.81
C LEU A 566 18.87 -19.83 3.97
N VAL A 567 19.03 -19.71 2.65
CA VAL A 567 17.95 -19.98 1.69
C VAL A 567 18.09 -21.39 1.18
N TYR A 568 17.01 -22.14 1.14
CA TYR A 568 16.92 -23.39 0.39
C TYR A 568 15.72 -23.35 -0.55
N THR A 569 15.74 -24.21 -1.57
CA THR A 569 14.68 -24.32 -2.56
C THR A 569 14.01 -25.67 -2.42
N VAL A 570 12.69 -25.69 -2.53
CA VAL A 570 11.86 -26.89 -2.54
C VAL A 570 10.77 -26.70 -3.60
N PRO A 571 10.39 -27.72 -4.38
CA PRO A 571 9.22 -27.62 -5.24
C PRO A 571 7.97 -27.24 -4.45
N THR A 572 7.00 -26.57 -5.08
CA THR A 572 5.71 -26.34 -4.42
C THR A 572 5.02 -27.67 -4.17
N VAL A 573 4.54 -27.90 -2.94
CA VAL A 573 3.88 -29.14 -2.55
C VAL A 573 2.44 -28.88 -2.11
N SER A 574 1.57 -29.85 -2.38
CA SER A 574 0.18 -29.88 -1.90
C SER A 574 -0.15 -31.33 -1.57
N TRP A 575 -0.10 -31.68 -0.30
CA TRP A 575 -0.33 -33.04 0.20
C TRP A 575 -1.58 -33.11 1.06
N GLU A 576 -2.28 -34.24 0.98
CA GLU A 576 -3.37 -34.60 1.90
C GLU A 576 -2.78 -35.46 3.02
N VAL A 577 -2.36 -34.80 4.11
CA VAL A 577 -1.57 -35.45 5.15
C VAL A 577 -2.48 -36.26 6.08
N PRO A 578 -2.17 -37.54 6.37
CA PRO A 578 -3.01 -38.40 7.18
C PRO A 578 -3.21 -37.88 8.61
N VAL A 579 -4.45 -38.02 9.10
CA VAL A 579 -4.82 -37.89 10.51
C VAL A 579 -5.18 -39.27 11.02
N LEU A 580 -4.45 -39.73 12.03
CA LEU A 580 -4.58 -41.04 12.63
C LEU A 580 -5.48 -41.00 13.86
N GLY A 581 -6.17 -42.11 14.13
CA GLY A 581 -6.96 -42.30 15.34
C GLY A 581 -7.10 -43.79 15.65
N ILE A 582 -7.42 -44.08 16.92
CA ILE A 582 -7.64 -45.45 17.38
C ILE A 582 -9.15 -45.75 17.35
N ARG A 583 -9.57 -46.69 16.51
CA ARG A 583 -10.95 -47.19 16.44
C ARG A 583 -10.96 -48.65 16.85
N GLU A 584 -11.74 -48.99 17.87
CA GLU A 584 -11.86 -50.37 18.38
C GLU A 584 -10.49 -51.02 18.72
N GLY A 585 -9.55 -50.22 19.20
CA GLY A 585 -8.19 -50.67 19.54
C GLY A 585 -7.23 -50.77 18.34
N VAL A 586 -7.68 -50.44 17.13
CA VAL A 586 -6.87 -50.49 15.90
C VAL A 586 -6.53 -49.07 15.43
N LEU A 587 -5.24 -48.84 15.14
CA LEU A 587 -4.77 -47.61 14.52
C LEU A 587 -5.29 -47.53 13.07
N SER A 588 -5.93 -46.43 12.72
CA SER A 588 -6.50 -46.21 11.39
C SER A 588 -6.35 -44.76 10.95
N VAL A 589 -6.33 -44.51 9.64
CA VAL A 589 -6.48 -43.16 9.09
C VAL A 589 -7.94 -42.75 9.23
N VAL A 590 -8.20 -41.71 10.03
CA VAL A 590 -9.55 -41.23 10.33
C VAL A 590 -9.93 -39.96 9.57
N GLY A 591 -8.96 -39.34 8.88
CA GLY A 591 -9.14 -38.18 8.01
C GLY A 591 -7.81 -37.73 7.38
N THR A 592 -7.85 -36.60 6.68
CA THR A 592 -6.66 -35.91 6.15
C THR A 592 -6.72 -34.43 6.48
N VAL A 593 -5.56 -33.78 6.49
CA VAL A 593 -5.42 -32.33 6.55
C VAL A 593 -4.59 -31.83 5.37
N PRO A 594 -5.02 -30.75 4.68
CA PRO A 594 -4.25 -30.21 3.57
C PRO A 594 -2.98 -29.53 4.09
N PHE A 595 -1.83 -29.92 3.55
CA PHE A 595 -0.54 -29.27 3.78
C PHE A 595 -0.02 -28.69 2.47
N ARG A 596 0.34 -27.40 2.48
CA ARG A 596 0.77 -26.69 1.27
C ARG A 596 2.01 -25.84 1.53
N VAL A 597 2.97 -25.93 0.62
CA VAL A 597 4.07 -24.98 0.47
C VAL A 597 4.00 -24.44 -0.93
N THR A 598 3.70 -23.15 -1.03
CA THR A 598 3.34 -22.47 -2.29
C THR A 598 4.47 -21.61 -2.85
N GLN A 599 5.55 -21.45 -2.09
CA GLN A 599 6.74 -20.71 -2.50
C GLN A 599 7.92 -21.66 -2.64
N GLU A 600 8.65 -21.56 -3.74
CA GLU A 600 9.82 -22.44 -3.92
C GLU A 600 10.96 -22.11 -2.95
N ARG A 601 11.13 -20.83 -2.62
CA ARG A 601 12.25 -20.35 -1.81
C ARG A 601 11.85 -20.26 -0.35
N GLN A 602 12.56 -20.99 0.50
CA GLN A 602 12.31 -21.10 1.93
C GLN A 602 13.56 -20.69 2.74
N ILE A 603 13.38 -20.45 4.03
CA ILE A 603 14.44 -20.05 4.95
C ILE A 603 14.68 -21.16 5.97
N LEU A 604 15.95 -21.55 6.14
CA LEU A 604 16.44 -22.45 7.18
C LEU A 604 17.34 -21.66 8.12
N HIS A 605 17.20 -21.85 9.43
CA HIS A 605 18.03 -21.19 10.42
C HIS A 605 19.06 -22.18 10.99
N LEU A 606 20.36 -21.93 10.82
CA LEU A 606 21.43 -22.67 11.48
C LEU A 606 21.66 -22.12 12.88
N ASP A 607 21.14 -22.84 13.88
CA ASP A 607 21.08 -22.32 15.24
C ASP A 607 22.46 -22.19 15.88
N ASP A 608 23.37 -23.14 15.61
CA ASP A 608 24.75 -23.12 16.14
C ASP A 608 25.56 -21.87 15.74
N PHE A 609 25.13 -21.14 14.71
CA PHE A 609 25.78 -19.91 14.25
C PHE A 609 25.10 -18.66 14.82
N CYS A 610 23.91 -18.80 15.40
CA CYS A 610 23.13 -17.66 15.90
C CYS A 610 23.70 -17.17 17.23
N ASN A 611 23.68 -15.85 17.41
CA ASN A 611 23.96 -15.20 18.69
C ASN A 611 22.77 -14.36 19.18
N GLU A 612 21.59 -14.60 18.59
CA GLU A 612 20.32 -13.93 18.93
C GLU A 612 20.39 -12.39 18.89
N CYS A 613 21.19 -11.80 17.99
CA CYS A 613 21.33 -10.34 17.91
C CYS A 613 20.04 -9.56 17.53
N GLY A 614 18.97 -10.24 17.12
CA GLY A 614 17.67 -9.61 16.80
C GLY A 614 17.59 -8.84 15.48
N ASN A 615 18.67 -8.78 14.67
CA ASN A 615 18.65 -8.08 13.38
C ASN A 615 17.62 -8.67 12.41
N CYS A 616 17.53 -10.00 12.33
CA CYS A 616 16.56 -10.67 11.46
C CYS A 616 15.12 -10.43 11.91
N ASP A 617 14.85 -10.30 13.21
CA ASP A 617 13.53 -9.90 13.74
C ASP A 617 13.22 -8.44 13.35
N THR A 618 14.09 -7.51 13.73
CA THR A 618 13.92 -6.07 13.45
C THR A 618 13.57 -5.84 11.97
N PHE A 619 14.29 -6.51 11.07
CA PHE A 619 14.12 -6.33 9.63
C PHE A 619 13.18 -7.33 8.97
N CYS A 620 12.68 -8.36 9.64
CA CYS A 620 11.66 -9.24 9.07
C CYS A 620 10.49 -8.41 8.53
N VAL A 621 9.91 -8.77 7.40
CA VAL A 621 8.70 -8.08 6.90
C VAL A 621 7.45 -8.54 7.64
N HIS A 622 7.47 -9.69 8.30
CA HIS A 622 6.38 -10.16 9.16
C HIS A 622 6.55 -9.68 10.60
N ARG A 623 5.49 -9.82 11.39
CA ARG A 623 5.56 -9.76 12.86
C ARG A 623 6.04 -11.12 13.39
N GLY A 624 7.35 -11.32 13.38
CA GLY A 624 7.98 -12.56 13.85
C GLY A 624 9.50 -12.49 13.82
N GLU A 625 10.12 -13.48 14.44
CA GLU A 625 11.53 -13.64 14.75
C GLU A 625 12.12 -14.78 13.91
N PRO A 626 12.76 -14.52 12.75
CA PRO A 626 13.23 -15.60 11.88
C PRO A 626 14.20 -16.59 12.54
N TYR A 627 14.95 -16.17 13.56
CA TYR A 627 15.86 -17.06 14.30
C TYR A 627 15.13 -18.06 15.22
N ARG A 628 13.85 -17.82 15.52
CA ARG A 628 13.00 -18.67 16.36
C ARG A 628 11.87 -19.33 15.59
N ASP A 629 11.26 -18.63 14.65
CA ASP A 629 10.04 -19.05 13.96
C ASP A 629 10.30 -19.86 12.70
N LYS A 630 11.51 -19.77 12.10
CA LYS A 630 11.89 -20.61 10.95
C LYS A 630 12.42 -21.96 11.42
N PRO A 631 12.41 -23.00 10.56
CA PRO A 631 13.00 -24.29 10.93
C PRO A 631 14.44 -24.10 11.43
N ARG A 632 14.70 -24.45 12.70
CA ARG A 632 16.03 -24.34 13.32
C ARG A 632 16.78 -25.66 13.15
N LEU A 633 17.74 -25.67 12.24
CA LEU A 633 18.65 -26.79 12.04
C LEU A 633 19.85 -26.66 12.96
N PHE A 634 20.14 -27.75 13.66
CA PHE A 634 21.31 -27.93 14.50
C PHE A 634 22.31 -28.84 13.80
N LEU A 635 23.58 -28.43 13.80
CA LEU A 635 24.72 -29.20 13.31
C LEU A 635 25.30 -30.09 14.42
N ARG A 636 25.11 -29.72 15.69
CA ARG A 636 25.54 -30.52 16.85
C ARG A 636 24.36 -31.22 17.48
N GLU A 637 24.44 -32.53 17.63
CA GLU A 637 23.37 -33.32 18.22
C GLU A 637 23.09 -32.93 19.69
N GLU A 638 24.13 -32.59 20.46
CA GLU A 638 23.97 -32.15 21.85
C GLU A 638 23.07 -30.92 21.98
N ASN A 639 23.24 -29.95 21.07
CA ASN A 639 22.44 -28.73 21.04
C ASN A 639 21.00 -29.03 20.60
N PHE A 640 20.82 -29.87 19.58
CA PHE A 640 19.50 -30.36 19.18
C PHE A 640 18.76 -31.00 20.36
N ARG A 641 19.41 -31.91 21.11
CA ARG A 641 18.78 -32.62 22.25
C ARG A 641 18.42 -31.70 23.42
N ALA A 642 19.12 -30.56 23.57
CA ALA A 642 18.83 -29.58 24.61
C ALA A 642 17.54 -28.80 24.35
N GLU A 643 17.08 -28.75 23.10
CA GLU A 643 15.88 -28.01 22.70
C GLU A 643 14.59 -28.81 22.95
N ARG A 644 13.49 -28.08 23.10
CA ARG A 644 12.15 -28.67 23.30
C ARG A 644 11.25 -28.54 22.08
N ASP A 645 11.41 -27.48 21.30
CA ASP A 645 10.47 -27.07 20.27
C ASP A 645 11.19 -26.52 19.03
N ASN A 646 10.59 -26.72 17.85
CA ASN A 646 11.09 -26.24 16.55
C ASN A 646 12.59 -26.50 16.31
N ALA A 647 13.09 -27.69 16.69
CA ALA A 647 14.48 -28.06 16.47
C ALA A 647 14.58 -29.22 15.48
N PHE A 648 15.51 -29.13 14.53
CA PHE A 648 15.76 -30.11 13.49
C PHE A 648 17.22 -30.56 13.49
N TYR A 649 17.47 -31.82 13.18
CA TYR A 649 18.81 -32.39 13.04
C TYR A 649 18.83 -33.35 11.86
N ILE A 650 19.78 -33.18 10.94
CA ILE A 650 19.92 -34.03 9.74
C ILE A 650 21.16 -34.90 9.90
N SER A 651 21.04 -36.17 9.52
CA SER A 651 22.16 -37.12 9.37
C SER A 651 21.88 -38.03 8.18
N GLY A 652 22.62 -37.84 7.09
CA GLY A 652 22.43 -38.53 5.82
C GLY A 652 21.01 -38.35 5.27
N ASP A 653 20.30 -39.47 5.13
CA ASP A 653 18.93 -39.52 4.62
C ASP A 653 17.86 -39.37 5.72
N THR A 654 18.26 -39.14 6.97
CA THR A 654 17.35 -39.03 8.11
C THR A 654 17.32 -37.59 8.65
N ILE A 655 16.12 -37.05 8.84
CA ILE A 655 15.88 -35.84 9.61
C ILE A 655 15.16 -36.20 10.91
N ARG A 656 15.57 -35.57 12.00
CA ARG A 656 14.92 -35.66 13.30
C ARG A 656 14.39 -34.29 13.69
N ARG A 657 13.29 -34.27 14.44
CA ARG A 657 12.66 -33.05 14.93
C ARG A 657 12.33 -33.18 16.41
N ARG A 658 12.46 -32.10 17.17
CA ARG A 658 11.90 -31.96 18.52
C ARG A 658 10.79 -30.93 18.55
N GLU A 659 9.65 -31.34 19.09
CA GLU A 659 8.44 -30.53 19.24
C GLU A 659 7.68 -30.97 20.51
N GLY A 660 7.29 -30.04 21.37
CA GLY A 660 6.61 -30.34 22.64
C GLY A 660 7.45 -31.18 23.60
N GLY A 661 8.78 -31.22 23.44
CA GLY A 661 9.70 -32.09 24.18
C GLY A 661 9.82 -33.53 23.65
N TRP A 662 9.06 -33.90 22.62
CA TRP A 662 9.13 -35.21 21.97
C TRP A 662 10.02 -35.17 20.73
N GLU A 663 10.67 -36.30 20.43
CA GLU A 663 11.47 -36.47 19.23
C GLU A 663 10.72 -37.32 18.21
N SER A 664 10.75 -36.91 16.95
CA SER A 664 10.32 -37.70 15.81
C SER A 664 11.45 -37.81 14.79
N SER A 665 11.43 -38.87 13.98
CA SER A 665 12.37 -39.10 12.88
C SER A 665 11.61 -39.33 11.57
N LEU A 666 12.21 -38.88 10.47
CA LEU A 666 11.75 -39.14 9.11
C LEU A 666 12.97 -39.53 8.28
N ARG A 667 12.95 -40.71 7.69
CA ARG A 667 13.99 -41.20 6.78
C ARG A 667 13.46 -41.19 5.35
N LEU A 668 14.22 -40.61 4.43
CA LEU A 668 13.94 -40.74 3.01
C LEU A 668 14.29 -42.15 2.54
N VAL A 669 13.35 -42.81 1.87
CA VAL A 669 13.53 -44.14 1.28
C VAL A 669 13.09 -44.13 -0.19
N GLU A 670 13.35 -45.21 -0.91
CA GLU A 670 12.91 -45.31 -2.31
C GLU A 670 11.38 -45.20 -2.42
N GLY A 671 10.92 -44.18 -3.14
CA GLY A 671 9.50 -43.95 -3.39
C GLY A 671 8.67 -43.44 -2.21
N GLY A 672 9.29 -42.91 -1.15
CA GLY A 672 8.56 -42.37 0.00
C GLY A 672 9.39 -42.06 1.23
N PHE A 673 8.77 -42.20 2.41
CA PHE A 673 9.36 -41.87 3.70
C PHE A 673 9.01 -42.92 4.77
N VAL A 674 9.91 -43.10 5.73
CA VAL A 674 9.63 -43.82 6.98
C VAL A 674 9.61 -42.80 8.11
N TYR A 675 8.47 -42.65 8.76
CA TYR A 675 8.25 -41.73 9.88
C TYR A 675 8.09 -42.50 11.18
N GLU A 676 8.66 -41.97 12.25
CA GLU A 676 8.48 -42.50 13.61
C GLU A 676 8.42 -41.35 14.61
N ASP A 677 7.46 -41.41 15.53
CA ASP A 677 7.42 -40.53 16.70
C ASP A 677 7.14 -41.36 17.98
N HIS A 678 6.89 -40.68 19.10
CA HIS A 678 6.57 -41.34 20.36
C HIS A 678 5.26 -42.16 20.39
N LEU A 679 4.37 -42.01 19.38
CA LEU A 679 3.06 -42.65 19.32
C LEU A 679 2.96 -43.68 18.21
N VAL A 680 3.55 -43.42 17.04
CA VAL A 680 3.33 -44.22 15.82
C VAL A 680 4.60 -44.37 14.98
N TRP A 681 4.64 -45.46 14.23
CA TRP A 681 5.55 -45.68 13.11
C TRP A 681 4.73 -45.75 11.83
N ALA A 682 5.19 -45.16 10.73
CA ALA A 682 4.48 -45.18 9.44
C ALA A 682 5.42 -45.19 8.23
N GLU A 683 5.11 -46.04 7.25
CA GLU A 683 5.67 -45.98 5.91
C GLU A 683 4.71 -45.20 5.00
N LEU A 684 5.22 -44.15 4.39
CA LEU A 684 4.47 -43.17 3.59
C LEU A 684 4.99 -43.18 2.17
N SER A 685 4.13 -43.03 1.17
CA SER A 685 4.55 -42.68 -0.19
C SER A 685 5.06 -41.23 -0.29
N SER A 686 5.61 -40.85 -1.43
CA SER A 686 6.08 -39.48 -1.70
C SER A 686 4.98 -38.40 -1.66
N ASP A 687 3.72 -38.80 -1.82
CA ASP A 687 2.51 -37.98 -1.70
C ASP A 687 1.78 -38.18 -0.35
N PHE A 688 2.45 -38.75 0.65
CA PHE A 688 1.97 -38.92 2.03
C PHE A 688 0.81 -39.91 2.21
N VAL A 689 0.60 -40.84 1.27
CA VAL A 689 -0.33 -41.97 1.47
C VAL A 689 0.30 -43.02 2.39
N VAL A 690 -0.43 -43.43 3.43
CA VAL A 690 0.02 -44.47 4.35
C VAL A 690 0.03 -45.83 3.65
N ARG A 691 1.22 -46.45 3.56
CA ARG A 691 1.39 -47.84 3.10
C ARG A 691 1.30 -48.83 4.24
N ARG A 692 1.94 -48.50 5.37
CA ARG A 692 1.94 -49.30 6.59
C ARG A 692 2.02 -48.36 7.80
N MET A 693 1.40 -48.74 8.92
CA MET A 693 1.53 -48.02 10.18
C MET A 693 1.42 -48.96 11.37
N GLU A 694 2.09 -48.61 12.45
CA GLU A 694 2.13 -49.37 13.71
C GLU A 694 1.93 -48.42 14.89
N LEU A 695 1.13 -48.87 15.87
CA LEU A 695 0.91 -48.15 17.11
C LEU A 695 2.04 -48.48 18.10
N LEU A 696 2.82 -47.48 18.49
CA LEU A 696 3.88 -47.62 19.49
C LEU A 696 3.36 -47.35 20.91
N ARG A 697 2.49 -46.34 21.07
CA ARG A 697 1.85 -46.01 22.35
C ARG A 697 0.39 -45.59 22.14
N PRO A 698 -0.54 -46.04 23.00
CA PRO A 698 -1.93 -45.58 22.95
C PRO A 698 -2.05 -44.07 23.15
N PHE A 699 -2.95 -43.43 22.41
CA PHE A 699 -3.28 -42.01 22.56
C PHE A 699 -4.79 -41.78 22.44
N ALA A 700 -5.27 -40.68 23.03
CA ALA A 700 -6.66 -40.24 22.92
C ALA A 700 -6.81 -39.18 21.82
N GLY A 701 -7.96 -39.19 21.13
CA GLY A 701 -8.25 -38.23 20.07
C GLY A 701 -7.57 -38.60 18.74
N THR A 702 -7.04 -37.58 18.06
CA THR A 702 -6.44 -37.72 16.72
C THR A 702 -4.99 -37.25 16.71
N HIS A 703 -4.16 -37.88 15.90
CA HIS A 703 -2.75 -37.55 15.71
C HIS A 703 -2.47 -37.25 14.24
N SER A 704 -2.04 -36.02 13.93
CA SER A 704 -1.78 -35.58 12.57
C SER A 704 -0.32 -35.81 12.18
N LEU A 705 -0.08 -36.33 10.98
CA LEU A 705 1.27 -36.52 10.43
C LEU A 705 1.85 -35.25 9.77
N VAL A 706 1.29 -34.06 10.03
CA VAL A 706 1.82 -32.79 9.50
C VAL A 706 3.29 -32.59 9.85
N GLY A 707 3.72 -33.00 11.05
CA GLY A 707 5.13 -32.93 11.42
C GLY A 707 6.06 -33.68 10.46
N ALA A 708 5.62 -34.83 9.93
CA ALA A 708 6.34 -35.60 8.91
C ALA A 708 6.43 -34.83 7.58
N ALA A 709 5.36 -34.13 7.18
CA ALA A 709 5.36 -33.27 5.99
C ALA A 709 6.33 -32.10 6.12
N GLU A 710 6.34 -31.42 7.27
CA GLU A 710 7.27 -30.32 7.53
C GLU A 710 8.74 -30.80 7.49
N MET A 711 9.01 -31.97 8.07
CA MET A 711 10.33 -32.62 8.03
C MET A 711 10.75 -32.99 6.60
N ALA A 712 9.83 -33.50 5.77
CA ALA A 712 10.12 -33.84 4.38
C ALA A 712 10.51 -32.61 3.56
N VAL A 713 9.79 -31.49 3.72
CA VAL A 713 10.09 -30.21 3.06
C VAL A 713 11.51 -29.74 3.39
N VAL A 714 11.86 -29.76 4.68
CA VAL A 714 13.20 -29.34 5.13
C VAL A 714 14.28 -30.28 4.60
N LEU A 715 14.10 -31.60 4.74
CA LEU A 715 15.10 -32.59 4.32
C LEU A 715 15.36 -32.54 2.81
N LEU A 716 14.29 -32.60 2.00
CA LEU A 716 14.42 -32.58 0.54
C LEU A 716 15.05 -31.28 0.05
N GLY A 717 14.56 -30.14 0.55
CA GLY A 717 15.05 -28.85 0.13
C GLY A 717 16.48 -28.55 0.58
N ALA A 718 16.85 -28.94 1.80
CA ALA A 718 18.22 -28.82 2.29
C ALA A 718 19.18 -29.74 1.50
N ARG A 719 18.76 -30.97 1.17
CA ARG A 719 19.59 -31.91 0.40
C ARG A 719 19.89 -31.38 -1.00
N GLU A 720 18.89 -30.82 -1.66
CA GLU A 720 19.04 -30.26 -3.01
C GLU A 720 19.88 -28.99 -3.00
N SER A 721 19.59 -28.06 -2.07
CA SER A 721 20.12 -26.69 -2.14
C SER A 721 21.34 -26.42 -1.25
N LEU A 722 21.58 -27.25 -0.23
CA LEU A 722 22.60 -27.03 0.79
C LEU A 722 23.57 -28.24 0.93
N PRO A 723 24.13 -28.79 -0.17
CA PRO A 723 25.01 -29.98 -0.12
C PRO A 723 26.34 -29.73 0.61
N PHE A 724 26.67 -28.47 0.88
CA PHE A 724 27.88 -28.08 1.62
C PHE A 724 27.73 -28.20 3.15
N LEU A 725 26.53 -28.47 3.67
CA LEU A 725 26.34 -28.69 5.10
C LEU A 725 27.00 -29.99 5.55
N PRO A 726 27.65 -30.04 6.72
CA PRO A 726 28.35 -31.23 7.22
C PRO A 726 27.39 -32.26 7.83
N VAL A 727 26.21 -32.44 7.25
CA VAL A 727 25.13 -33.31 7.76
C VAL A 727 24.84 -34.50 6.85
N TRP A 728 25.47 -34.55 5.68
CA TRP A 728 25.21 -35.55 4.64
C TRP A 728 26.11 -36.79 4.73
N GLY A 729 27.17 -36.75 5.53
CA GLY A 729 28.03 -37.91 5.80
C GLY A 729 27.32 -38.92 6.70
N GLY A 730 27.45 -40.22 6.38
CA GLY A 730 27.02 -41.30 7.28
C GLY A 730 27.94 -41.39 8.52
N GLU A 731 27.57 -42.23 9.49
CA GLU A 731 28.34 -42.45 10.74
C GLU A 731 29.77 -43.01 10.53
N ASP A 732 30.21 -43.23 9.29
CA ASP A 732 31.51 -43.81 8.91
C ASP A 732 32.49 -42.81 8.21
N GLY A 733 32.33 -41.49 8.43
CA GLY A 733 33.17 -40.45 7.81
C GLY A 733 34.09 -39.72 8.78
#